data_AF-A0A5M6ACI3-F1
#
_entry.id   AF-A0A5M6ACI3-F1
#
_cell.length_a   1.000
_cell.length_b   1.000
_cell.length_c   1.000
_cell.angle_alpha   90.00
_cell.angle_beta   90.00
_cell.angle_gamma   90.00
#
_symmetry.space_group_name_H-M   'P 1'
#
loop_
_entity.id
_entity.type
_entity.pdbx_description
1 polymer ?
#
loop_
_entity_poly.entity_id
_entity_poly.type
_entity_poly.pdbx_seq_one_letter_code
_entity_poly.pdbx_strand_id
1 'polypeptide(L)'
;MKNRILLTAALCMSMMAQITAQGYTSLREQIQLAGEWESSLGTCRLPGTTDENRLGERNRDTLVTYQLTRLYPYSGKVIYTREINIPESFRGKKLFLMMERTKPSTVWVDGDSIGSYGHLYAPHRYELPALAVGKHQLKIRIDNSPTSVPKEIQGSHAWTDATQTNWNGILGEFYIEAVPVSYIQSVQVYPEVDKKQALVIVEVDADKDGKAILDVDGYAWNTSETHTLSPQKLAVRLKKGRNRIELPVNMGDKPLLWSEFHPALYKLNITLRAGKNRDSRMVDFGMRKFEVEGTQFVINGYKTFLRGKHDACVFPLTGYGPMDVASWQRVFRVAKQYGINHYRCHSFTPPRAALEAADIEGIYYQIELPLWGYIKRENTVLNDFLKREGDMLLEHFGNHPSFMMLGLGNELDAEIDVVREWLDDFRNQDNRHLYCFGSNNNLGWKGPQDGEDFFVTCRVGGGDGYTTHVRTSFAYVDAEKGGILNNTRPATDKDYSGAIAHCPRPVVGHENCQFQIYPDYGQIEKYTGVLHPYNLEIFRDRLKENHLSSQAKTFHQATGHFSIECYKADMEYAFRTPGFGGFQLLDLQDYPGQGSALVGILDAFMDSKGIVAPETFYGFCAPLVPLALMKDHCWLNTQPLHIDVALSNYVEGDWNEPVRWSLVSDNGVWKRDGVLMATIPQGKVGKAGSIDLSLSGLKEAQRLTLTLTTGKYRNYYHLWVYPDETAESEGSVHVASFLNDDLRKRLESGASVLLIPDHDSIVAQSVGGMFTPDYWNYSMFKTISENAGKEVSPGTLSILTDPGHPLLKYFPTECHSDWQWWSITRNSRPMILNATRGEYRPLIQVVDNIERNHKLGLVFEFAVGKGKLLVCMIDLQAIAGTPEGNQFRTSLLRYMKSDAFHPTEQLAWKELDALFHADINQRQIIGVKNESDYTVGGD
;
A
#
# COMPACT_ATOMS: atom_id res chain seq x y z
N MET A 1 0.41 14.73 47.84
CA MET A 1 -1.03 14.36 47.85
C MET A 1 -1.66 14.18 46.46
N LYS A 2 -1.01 14.50 45.33
CA LYS A 2 -1.59 14.36 43.98
C LYS A 2 -1.45 12.97 43.32
N ASN A 3 -0.61 12.06 43.85
CA ASN A 3 -0.39 10.73 43.26
C ASN A 3 -1.24 9.60 43.85
N ARG A 4 -2.09 9.85 44.86
CA ARG A 4 -3.00 8.83 45.42
C ARG A 4 -4.42 8.88 44.87
N ILE A 5 -4.84 9.98 44.23
CA ILE A 5 -6.21 10.13 43.69
C ILE A 5 -6.33 9.55 42.27
N LEU A 6 -5.23 9.51 41.50
CA LEU A 6 -5.20 8.90 40.16
C LEU A 6 -5.20 7.36 40.18
N LEU A 7 -4.63 6.73 41.23
CA LEU A 7 -4.67 5.27 41.36
C LEU A 7 -6.04 4.73 41.81
N THR A 8 -6.81 5.52 42.58
CA THR A 8 -8.15 5.10 43.04
C THR A 8 -9.21 5.30 41.95
N ALA A 9 -9.07 6.30 41.07
CA ALA A 9 -9.95 6.47 39.91
C ALA A 9 -9.75 5.38 38.84
N ALA A 10 -8.50 4.92 38.64
CA ALA A 10 -8.19 3.82 37.72
C ALA A 10 -8.66 2.45 38.25
N LEU A 11 -8.57 2.19 39.56
CA LEU A 11 -9.09 0.96 40.17
C LEU A 11 -10.63 0.93 40.29
N CYS A 12 -11.28 2.08 40.47
CA CYS A 12 -12.75 2.15 40.50
C CYS A 12 -13.38 2.00 39.11
N MET A 13 -12.71 2.47 38.03
CA MET A 13 -13.15 2.19 36.65
C MET A 13 -12.92 0.73 36.23
N SER A 14 -11.90 0.04 36.76
CA SER A 14 -11.71 -1.39 36.49
C SER A 14 -12.65 -2.30 37.32
N MET A 15 -13.09 -1.86 38.51
CA MET A 15 -14.03 -2.64 39.34
C MET A 15 -15.51 -2.38 39.01
N MET A 16 -15.89 -1.21 38.45
CA MET A 16 -17.27 -1.00 37.98
C MET A 16 -17.56 -1.62 36.60
N ALA A 17 -16.53 -1.99 35.83
CA ALA A 17 -16.69 -2.75 34.58
C ALA A 17 -16.91 -4.27 34.80
N GLN A 18 -16.80 -4.77 36.04
CA GLN A 18 -16.98 -6.19 36.37
C GLN A 18 -18.36 -6.58 36.89
N ILE A 19 -19.32 -5.65 36.91
CA ILE A 19 -20.70 -5.94 37.35
C ILE A 19 -21.66 -5.46 36.26
N THR A 20 -21.76 -6.24 35.18
CA THR A 20 -22.89 -6.42 34.22
C THR A 20 -22.43 -6.90 32.83
N ALA A 21 -21.22 -7.47 32.67
CA ALA A 21 -20.94 -8.32 31.51
C ALA A 21 -21.59 -9.69 31.76
N GLN A 22 -22.89 -9.80 31.47
CA GLN A 22 -23.57 -11.09 31.36
C GLN A 22 -23.01 -11.76 30.09
N GLY A 23 -21.81 -12.32 30.19
CA GLY A 23 -21.15 -12.98 29.07
C GLY A 23 -21.99 -14.17 28.65
N TYR A 24 -22.57 -14.10 27.45
CA TYR A 24 -23.22 -15.26 26.86
C TYR A 24 -22.14 -16.30 26.57
N THR A 25 -22.13 -17.39 27.33
CA THR A 25 -21.29 -18.55 27.03
C THR A 25 -21.93 -19.32 25.88
N SER A 26 -21.15 -19.64 24.84
CA SER A 26 -21.60 -20.55 23.78
C SER A 26 -22.15 -21.85 24.40
N LEU A 27 -23.33 -22.28 23.93
CA LEU A 27 -23.94 -23.54 24.38
C LEU A 27 -23.34 -24.77 23.69
N ARG A 28 -22.45 -24.57 22.71
CA ARG A 28 -21.86 -25.65 21.93
C ARG A 28 -20.54 -26.08 22.52
N GLU A 29 -20.44 -27.37 22.82
CA GLU A 29 -19.22 -27.98 23.33
C GLU A 29 -18.26 -28.28 22.18
N GLN A 30 -16.96 -28.14 22.45
CA GLN A 30 -15.92 -28.31 21.44
C GLN A 30 -14.79 -29.22 21.95
N ILE A 31 -14.22 -30.01 21.03
CA ILE A 31 -12.95 -30.71 21.20
C ILE A 31 -11.89 -29.95 20.41
N GLN A 32 -10.95 -29.32 21.10
CA GLN A 32 -9.84 -28.61 20.44
C GLN A 32 -8.87 -29.62 19.82
N LEU A 33 -8.49 -29.39 18.56
CA LEU A 33 -7.62 -30.27 17.78
C LEU A 33 -6.18 -29.74 17.64
N ALA A 34 -5.85 -28.66 18.33
CA ALA A 34 -4.50 -28.15 18.40
C ALA A 34 -3.52 -29.16 19.05
N GLY A 35 -2.25 -29.11 18.65
CA GLY A 35 -1.19 -29.98 19.14
C GLY A 35 -0.44 -30.71 18.03
N GLU A 36 0.26 -31.78 18.41
CA GLU A 36 1.02 -32.60 17.49
C GLU A 36 0.12 -33.55 16.70
N TRP A 37 0.41 -33.66 15.41
CA TRP A 37 -0.23 -34.56 14.46
C TRP A 37 0.85 -35.37 13.74
N GLU A 38 0.60 -36.66 13.57
CA GLU A 38 1.44 -37.49 12.71
C GLU A 38 1.13 -37.16 11.26
N SER A 39 2.12 -36.67 10.52
CA SER A 39 1.95 -36.39 9.09
C SER A 39 2.77 -37.33 8.22
N SER A 40 2.43 -37.42 6.93
CA SER A 40 3.22 -38.15 5.93
C SER A 40 4.64 -37.59 5.72
N LEU A 41 4.97 -36.43 6.31
CA LEU A 41 6.31 -35.82 6.26
C LEU A 41 7.03 -35.84 7.63
N GLY A 42 6.40 -36.38 8.68
CA GLY A 42 6.87 -36.32 10.07
C GLY A 42 5.88 -35.60 10.99
N THR A 43 6.21 -35.48 12.27
CA THR A 43 5.34 -34.82 13.25
C THR A 43 5.17 -33.33 12.91
N CYS A 44 3.93 -32.87 12.82
CA CYS A 44 3.58 -31.47 12.53
C CYS A 44 2.70 -30.92 13.65
N ARG A 45 3.05 -29.75 14.18
CA ARG A 45 2.19 -29.03 15.13
C ARG A 45 1.14 -28.23 14.36
N LEU A 46 -0.14 -28.52 14.60
CA LEU A 46 -1.29 -27.82 14.04
C LEU A 46 -2.09 -27.13 15.16
N PRO A 47 -2.76 -25.99 14.91
CA PRO A 47 -2.66 -25.17 13.71
C PRO A 47 -1.23 -24.67 13.46
N GLY A 48 -0.83 -24.61 12.18
CA GLY A 48 0.52 -24.33 11.72
C GLY A 48 0.77 -24.92 10.33
N THR A 49 1.99 -24.74 9.83
CA THR A 49 2.39 -25.15 8.47
C THR A 49 3.56 -26.13 8.47
N THR A 50 3.75 -26.84 7.36
CA THR A 50 4.95 -27.64 7.10
C THR A 50 6.24 -26.83 7.16
N ASP A 51 6.17 -25.54 6.87
CA ASP A 51 7.30 -24.60 6.86
C ASP A 51 7.79 -24.27 8.26
N GLU A 52 6.86 -23.90 9.14
CA GLU A 52 7.15 -23.65 10.55
C GLU A 52 7.72 -24.89 11.24
N ASN A 53 7.28 -26.08 10.81
CA ASN A 53 7.76 -27.38 11.29
C ASN A 53 9.00 -27.90 10.52
N ARG A 54 9.47 -27.18 9.49
CA ARG A 54 10.65 -27.52 8.66
C ARG A 54 10.61 -28.92 8.04
N LEU A 55 9.44 -29.33 7.57
CA LEU A 55 9.20 -30.68 7.02
C LEU A 55 9.52 -30.79 5.52
N GLY A 56 9.64 -29.67 4.80
CA GLY A 56 10.11 -29.63 3.42
C GLY A 56 11.63 -29.74 3.30
N GLU A 57 12.13 -30.01 2.09
CA GLU A 57 13.57 -29.94 1.84
C GLU A 57 14.05 -28.49 1.94
N ARG A 58 15.24 -28.27 2.53
CA ARG A 58 15.80 -26.92 2.66
C ARG A 58 16.12 -26.35 1.28
N ASN A 59 15.53 -25.21 0.96
CA ASN A 59 15.84 -24.47 -0.26
C ASN A 59 17.31 -24.01 -0.25
N ARG A 60 18.01 -24.26 -1.36
CA ARG A 60 19.43 -23.92 -1.55
C ARG A 60 19.66 -22.80 -2.55
N ASP A 61 18.60 -22.33 -3.22
CA ASP A 61 18.71 -21.17 -4.09
C ASP A 61 18.83 -19.91 -3.23
N THR A 62 19.96 -19.23 -3.39
CA THR A 62 20.33 -18.00 -2.67
C THR A 62 20.54 -16.84 -3.64
N LEU A 63 20.17 -17.02 -4.92
CA LEU A 63 20.39 -16.05 -5.99
C LEU A 63 19.09 -15.33 -6.39
N VAL A 64 17.98 -15.62 -5.71
CA VAL A 64 16.67 -15.02 -5.96
C VAL A 64 16.68 -13.54 -5.57
N THR A 65 16.47 -12.65 -6.54
CA THR A 65 16.32 -11.21 -6.32
C THR A 65 14.88 -10.72 -6.42
N TYR A 66 13.98 -11.56 -6.91
CA TYR A 66 12.60 -11.16 -7.21
C TYR A 66 11.59 -11.41 -6.09
N GLN A 67 11.98 -12.07 -5.00
CA GLN A 67 11.14 -12.27 -3.83
C GLN A 67 11.97 -12.74 -2.63
N LEU A 68 11.34 -12.81 -1.46
CA LEU A 68 11.92 -13.52 -0.32
C LEU A 68 11.94 -15.02 -0.57
N THR A 69 12.93 -15.69 0.01
CA THR A 69 13.15 -17.12 -0.17
C THR A 69 12.51 -17.91 0.95
N ARG A 70 11.54 -18.75 0.60
CA ARG A 70 10.96 -19.76 1.50
C ARG A 70 12.00 -20.83 1.83
N LEU A 71 12.31 -21.01 3.11
CA LEU A 71 13.45 -21.83 3.55
C LEU A 71 13.19 -23.35 3.47
N TYR A 72 11.98 -23.81 3.75
CA TYR A 72 11.60 -25.24 3.77
C TYR A 72 10.32 -25.50 2.96
N PRO A 73 10.30 -25.16 1.66
CA PRO A 73 9.10 -25.26 0.85
C PRO A 73 8.64 -26.72 0.69
N TYR A 74 7.33 -26.91 0.71
CA TYR A 74 6.68 -28.16 0.31
C TYR A 74 5.45 -27.88 -0.56
N SER A 75 5.31 -28.64 -1.66
CA SER A 75 4.15 -28.62 -2.55
C SER A 75 3.72 -30.05 -2.86
N GLY A 76 2.49 -30.40 -2.49
CA GLY A 76 1.97 -31.76 -2.64
C GLY A 76 0.84 -32.08 -1.68
N LYS A 77 0.63 -33.39 -1.47
CA LYS A 77 -0.39 -33.93 -0.57
C LYS A 77 0.25 -34.32 0.74
N VAL A 78 -0.21 -33.74 1.85
CA VAL A 78 0.17 -34.16 3.20
C VAL A 78 -1.02 -34.80 3.89
N ILE A 79 -0.81 -35.98 4.48
CA ILE A 79 -1.82 -36.69 5.26
C ILE A 79 -1.50 -36.50 6.74
N TYR A 80 -2.38 -35.84 7.48
CA TYR A 80 -2.33 -35.68 8.93
C TYR A 80 -3.26 -36.71 9.59
N THR A 81 -2.77 -37.43 10.60
CA THR A 81 -3.53 -38.45 11.34
C THR A 81 -3.44 -38.21 12.84
N ARG A 82 -4.57 -38.33 13.53
CA ARG A 82 -4.65 -38.26 14.99
C ARG A 82 -5.78 -39.11 15.54
N GLU A 83 -5.56 -39.72 16.70
CA GLU A 83 -6.64 -40.34 17.48
C GLU A 83 -7.38 -39.25 18.26
N ILE A 84 -8.70 -39.21 18.11
CA ILE A 84 -9.59 -38.32 18.86
C ILE A 84 -10.47 -39.15 19.80
N ASN A 85 -10.92 -38.55 20.90
CA ASN A 85 -11.81 -39.20 21.84
C ASN A 85 -13.13 -38.43 21.94
N ILE A 86 -14.22 -39.04 21.49
CA ILE A 86 -15.58 -38.48 21.56
C ILE A 86 -16.12 -38.70 22.98
N PRO A 87 -16.44 -37.63 23.73
CA PRO A 87 -16.91 -37.75 25.11
C PRO A 87 -18.39 -38.15 25.19
N GLU A 88 -18.83 -38.60 26.37
CA GLU A 88 -20.22 -38.98 26.62
C GLU A 88 -21.22 -37.84 26.34
N SER A 89 -20.83 -36.59 26.59
CA SER A 89 -21.68 -35.41 26.35
C SER A 89 -21.99 -35.15 24.87
N PHE A 90 -21.30 -35.82 23.94
CA PHE A 90 -21.51 -35.71 22.49
C PHE A 90 -22.49 -36.76 21.96
N ARG A 91 -22.93 -37.72 22.80
CA ARG A 91 -23.84 -38.78 22.39
C ARG A 91 -25.15 -38.21 21.82
N GLY A 92 -25.49 -38.64 20.60
CA GLY A 92 -26.73 -38.25 19.93
C GLY A 92 -26.76 -36.80 19.40
N LYS A 93 -25.63 -36.09 19.43
CA LYS A 93 -25.46 -34.77 18.81
C LYS A 93 -24.93 -34.92 17.38
N LYS A 94 -25.14 -33.90 16.55
CA LYS A 94 -24.45 -33.77 15.25
C LYS A 94 -23.06 -33.16 15.52
N LEU A 95 -22.04 -33.68 14.85
CA LEU A 95 -20.66 -33.24 15.04
C LEU A 95 -20.13 -32.58 13.78
N PHE A 96 -19.40 -31.48 13.93
CA PHE A 96 -18.81 -30.76 12.82
C PHE A 96 -17.33 -30.51 13.05
N LEU A 97 -16.49 -30.95 12.11
CA LEU A 97 -15.08 -30.59 12.07
C LEU A 97 -14.94 -29.21 11.43
N MET A 98 -14.20 -28.33 12.10
CA MET A 98 -13.95 -26.95 11.70
C MET A 98 -12.45 -26.74 11.49
N MET A 99 -12.05 -26.30 10.29
CA MET A 99 -10.69 -25.87 9.95
C MET A 99 -10.77 -24.46 9.33
N GLU A 100 -10.32 -23.43 10.06
CA GLU A 100 -10.58 -22.04 9.68
C GLU A 100 -9.99 -21.68 8.33
N ARG A 101 -8.73 -22.04 8.10
CA ARG A 101 -8.06 -21.78 6.83
C ARG A 101 -7.11 -22.91 6.46
N THR A 102 -7.29 -23.46 5.26
CA THR A 102 -6.49 -24.56 4.73
C THR A 102 -6.54 -24.54 3.20
N LYS A 103 -5.57 -25.20 2.55
CA LYS A 103 -5.67 -25.58 1.13
C LYS A 103 -6.70 -26.70 0.95
N PRO A 104 -7.08 -27.08 -0.29
CA PRO A 104 -8.06 -28.13 -0.55
C PRO A 104 -7.86 -29.37 0.32
N SER A 105 -8.94 -29.82 0.96
CA SER A 105 -8.88 -30.88 1.96
C SER A 105 -9.79 -32.06 1.65
N THR A 106 -9.40 -33.23 2.15
CA THR A 106 -10.24 -34.44 2.20
C THR A 106 -10.14 -35.05 3.58
N VAL A 107 -11.26 -35.52 4.13
CA VAL A 107 -11.33 -36.03 5.50
C VAL A 107 -11.81 -37.47 5.51
N TRP A 108 -11.21 -38.29 6.37
CA TRP A 108 -11.65 -39.65 6.67
C TRP A 108 -11.81 -39.83 8.19
N VAL A 109 -12.80 -40.62 8.57
CA VAL A 109 -13.01 -41.07 9.96
C VAL A 109 -13.08 -42.60 9.97
N ASP A 110 -12.25 -43.23 10.79
CA ASP A 110 -12.14 -44.70 10.93
C ASP A 110 -11.96 -45.46 9.60
N GLY A 111 -11.34 -44.81 8.61
CA GLY A 111 -11.04 -45.38 7.30
C GLY A 111 -11.98 -44.92 6.18
N ASP A 112 -13.18 -44.43 6.50
CA ASP A 112 -14.17 -44.01 5.50
C ASP A 112 -14.04 -42.53 5.17
N SER A 113 -14.07 -42.19 3.87
CA SER A 113 -14.03 -40.80 3.40
C SER A 113 -15.38 -40.12 3.61
N ILE A 114 -15.36 -38.90 4.14
CA ILE A 114 -16.57 -38.10 4.37
C ILE A 114 -16.70 -36.91 3.41
N GLY A 115 -15.78 -36.78 2.44
CA GLY A 115 -15.86 -35.79 1.35
C GLY A 115 -14.61 -34.91 1.20
N SER A 116 -14.68 -33.96 0.26
CA SER A 116 -13.60 -33.01 -0.03
C SER A 116 -14.13 -31.59 -0.23
N TYR A 117 -13.30 -30.61 0.13
CA TYR A 117 -13.52 -29.19 -0.16
C TYR A 117 -12.34 -28.66 -0.95
N GLY A 118 -12.63 -27.79 -1.92
CA GLY A 118 -11.63 -27.26 -2.86
C GLY A 118 -11.47 -25.75 -2.83
N HIS A 119 -12.19 -25.04 -1.96
CA HIS A 119 -12.02 -23.60 -1.77
C HIS A 119 -10.81 -23.29 -0.88
N LEU A 120 -10.43 -22.02 -0.78
CA LEU A 120 -9.18 -21.56 -0.16
C LEU A 120 -9.37 -20.68 1.07
N TYR A 121 -10.39 -19.81 1.06
CA TYR A 121 -10.45 -18.73 2.04
C TYR A 121 -11.46 -18.93 3.15
N ALA A 122 -12.63 -19.46 2.79
CA ALA A 122 -13.67 -19.74 3.75
C ALA A 122 -13.33 -21.00 4.57
N PRO A 123 -13.81 -21.07 5.82
CA PRO A 123 -13.85 -22.28 6.64
C PRO A 123 -14.13 -23.58 5.88
N HIS A 124 -13.34 -24.63 6.15
CA HIS A 124 -13.70 -25.99 5.78
C HIS A 124 -14.48 -26.62 6.94
N ARG A 125 -15.78 -26.86 6.72
CA ARG A 125 -16.71 -27.37 7.74
C ARG A 125 -17.36 -28.68 7.32
N TYR A 126 -16.89 -29.80 7.87
CA TYR A 126 -17.41 -31.13 7.55
C TYR A 126 -18.43 -31.60 8.61
N GLU A 127 -19.59 -32.08 8.17
CA GLU A 127 -20.46 -32.89 9.04
C GLU A 127 -19.83 -34.28 9.20
N LEU A 128 -19.53 -34.67 10.44
CA LEU A 128 -18.99 -36.00 10.73
C LEU A 128 -20.14 -37.02 10.78
N PRO A 129 -19.86 -38.30 10.43
CA PRO A 129 -20.84 -39.37 10.64
C PRO A 129 -21.19 -39.52 12.12
N ALA A 130 -22.24 -40.26 12.43
CA ALA A 130 -22.58 -40.57 13.81
C ALA A 130 -21.47 -41.40 14.46
N LEU A 131 -20.72 -40.80 15.39
CA LEU A 131 -19.62 -41.44 16.10
C LEU A 131 -20.08 -41.98 17.46
N ALA A 132 -19.53 -43.13 17.85
CA ALA A 132 -19.71 -43.68 19.18
C ALA A 132 -18.90 -42.86 20.20
N VAL A 133 -19.17 -43.07 21.49
CA VAL A 133 -18.32 -42.53 22.55
C VAL A 133 -17.05 -43.37 22.64
N GLY A 134 -15.90 -42.72 22.71
CA GLY A 134 -14.60 -43.37 22.75
C GLY A 134 -13.65 -42.91 21.64
N LYS A 135 -12.67 -43.75 21.34
CA LYS A 135 -11.56 -43.46 20.43
C LYS A 135 -11.96 -43.64 18.97
N HIS A 136 -11.56 -42.68 18.13
CA HIS A 136 -11.73 -42.69 16.69
C HIS A 136 -10.47 -42.18 16.00
N GLN A 137 -10.18 -42.67 14.79
CA GLN A 137 -9.09 -42.15 13.98
C GLN A 137 -9.61 -41.05 13.05
N LEU A 138 -9.04 -39.87 13.14
CA LEU A 138 -9.26 -38.76 12.20
C LEU A 138 -8.06 -38.64 11.27
N LYS A 139 -8.31 -38.62 9.96
CA LYS A 139 -7.30 -38.41 8.93
C LYS A 139 -7.72 -37.27 8.02
N ILE A 140 -6.80 -36.34 7.77
CA ILE A 140 -7.03 -35.15 6.96
C ILE A 140 -5.91 -35.07 5.92
N ARG A 141 -6.28 -35.03 4.64
CA ARG A 141 -5.33 -34.76 3.56
C ARG A 141 -5.47 -33.30 3.16
N ILE A 142 -4.38 -32.55 3.16
CA ILE A 142 -4.29 -31.20 2.59
C ILE A 142 -3.45 -31.26 1.31
N ASP A 143 -3.98 -30.73 0.21
CA ASP A 143 -3.34 -30.73 -1.11
C ASP A 143 -3.04 -29.29 -1.54
N ASN A 144 -1.76 -28.93 -1.57
CA ASN A 144 -1.28 -27.66 -2.11
C ASN A 144 -0.52 -27.85 -3.44
N SER A 145 -0.76 -28.95 -4.16
CA SER A 145 -0.18 -29.18 -5.48
C SER A 145 -0.84 -28.27 -6.53
N PRO A 146 -0.13 -27.90 -7.62
CA PRO A 146 -0.68 -27.07 -8.70
C PRO A 146 -1.98 -27.61 -9.31
N THR A 147 -2.25 -28.91 -9.21
CA THR A 147 -3.46 -29.55 -9.76
C THR A 147 -4.69 -29.46 -8.84
N SER A 148 -4.55 -28.92 -7.62
CA SER A 148 -5.64 -28.86 -6.64
C SER A 148 -6.59 -27.67 -6.84
N VAL A 149 -6.17 -26.68 -7.65
CA VAL A 149 -6.93 -25.48 -8.02
C VAL A 149 -6.81 -25.22 -9.53
N PRO A 150 -7.69 -24.41 -10.14
CA PRO A 150 -7.48 -23.95 -11.52
C PRO A 150 -6.11 -23.29 -11.68
N LYS A 151 -5.51 -23.42 -12.87
CA LYS A 151 -4.13 -22.98 -13.14
C LYS A 151 -3.96 -21.47 -12.90
N GLU A 152 -4.96 -20.70 -13.26
CA GLU A 152 -5.02 -19.24 -13.19
C GLU A 152 -4.93 -18.72 -11.74
N ILE A 153 -5.32 -19.52 -10.75
CA ILE A 153 -5.23 -19.14 -9.33
C ILE A 153 -3.77 -19.08 -8.87
N GLN A 154 -2.87 -19.81 -9.53
CA GLN A 154 -1.48 -19.95 -9.08
C GLN A 154 -0.67 -18.65 -9.16
N GLY A 155 -1.10 -17.68 -9.97
CA GLY A 155 -0.49 -16.34 -10.06
C GLY A 155 -0.96 -15.37 -8.97
N SER A 156 -2.03 -15.69 -8.25
CA SER A 156 -2.60 -14.81 -7.21
C SER A 156 -1.86 -14.90 -5.87
N HIS A 157 -2.05 -13.88 -5.03
CA HIS A 157 -1.58 -13.87 -3.63
C HIS A 157 -2.23 -14.95 -2.75
N ALA A 158 -3.22 -15.68 -3.25
CA ALA A 158 -3.73 -16.90 -2.63
C ALA A 158 -2.68 -18.02 -2.57
N TRP A 159 -1.76 -18.05 -3.53
CA TRP A 159 -1.00 -19.24 -3.89
C TRP A 159 0.48 -18.98 -4.14
N THR A 160 0.87 -17.81 -4.66
CA THR A 160 2.26 -17.53 -5.07
C THR A 160 3.23 -17.41 -3.89
N ASP A 161 4.50 -17.77 -4.13
CA ASP A 161 5.62 -17.58 -3.19
C ASP A 161 6.09 -16.13 -3.07
N ALA A 162 5.49 -15.17 -3.80
CA ALA A 162 5.84 -13.76 -3.72
C ALA A 162 5.61 -13.15 -2.32
N THR A 163 4.53 -13.54 -1.62
CA THR A 163 4.20 -13.04 -0.27
C THR A 163 3.62 -14.12 0.66
N GLN A 164 2.33 -14.47 0.51
CA GLN A 164 1.60 -15.42 1.37
C GLN A 164 2.05 -16.88 1.17
N THR A 165 2.93 -17.17 0.22
CA THR A 165 3.45 -18.51 -0.05
C THR A 165 2.42 -19.59 -0.40
N ASN A 166 2.91 -20.68 -0.97
CA ASN A 166 2.12 -21.90 -1.14
C ASN A 166 2.27 -22.84 0.07
N TRP A 167 1.90 -22.42 1.27
CA TRP A 167 2.01 -23.26 2.48
C TRP A 167 1.07 -24.48 2.45
N ASN A 168 1.43 -25.55 3.17
CA ASN A 168 0.57 -26.69 3.48
C ASN A 168 0.37 -26.78 4.99
N GLY A 169 -0.88 -26.94 5.46
CA GLY A 169 -1.20 -26.95 6.87
C GLY A 169 -2.65 -26.55 7.14
N ILE A 170 -2.98 -26.37 8.41
CA ILE A 170 -4.28 -25.89 8.89
C ILE A 170 -3.99 -24.70 9.80
N LEU A 171 -4.62 -23.56 9.55
CA LEU A 171 -4.41 -22.30 10.28
C LEU A 171 -5.68 -21.89 11.03
N GLY A 172 -5.51 -21.11 12.10
CA GLY A 172 -6.60 -20.55 12.88
C GLY A 172 -7.35 -21.57 13.72
N GLU A 173 -8.66 -21.39 13.88
CA GLU A 173 -9.51 -22.31 14.63
C GLU A 173 -9.51 -23.73 14.05
N PHE A 174 -9.29 -24.72 14.93
CA PHE A 174 -9.26 -26.12 14.56
C PHE A 174 -9.86 -26.99 15.67
N TYR A 175 -11.11 -27.41 15.48
CA TYR A 175 -11.88 -28.13 16.51
C TYR A 175 -13.00 -29.01 15.93
N ILE A 176 -13.56 -29.89 16.76
CA ILE A 176 -14.85 -30.55 16.51
C ILE A 176 -15.90 -29.93 17.43
N GLU A 177 -17.00 -29.43 16.87
CA GLU A 177 -18.11 -28.85 17.62
C GLU A 177 -19.32 -29.79 17.62
N ALA A 178 -19.95 -29.95 18.78
CA ALA A 178 -21.18 -30.72 18.93
C ALA A 178 -22.40 -29.80 19.00
N VAL A 179 -23.40 -30.08 18.16
CA VAL A 179 -24.66 -29.34 18.11
C VAL A 179 -25.87 -30.26 18.32
N PRO A 180 -26.98 -29.77 18.89
CA PRO A 180 -28.20 -30.56 18.98
C PRO A 180 -28.73 -30.98 17.60
N VAL A 181 -29.60 -31.98 17.55
CA VAL A 181 -30.23 -32.45 16.29
C VAL A 181 -31.12 -31.41 15.60
N SER A 182 -31.53 -30.36 16.34
CA SER A 182 -32.14 -29.15 15.75
C SER A 182 -31.32 -27.95 16.20
N TYR A 183 -30.72 -27.23 15.26
CA TYR A 183 -29.70 -26.24 15.54
C TYR A 183 -29.74 -25.07 14.56
N ILE A 184 -29.16 -23.95 14.97
CA ILE A 184 -28.97 -22.76 14.12
C ILE A 184 -27.78 -23.02 13.20
N GLN A 185 -28.02 -23.09 11.90
CA GLN A 185 -26.98 -23.30 10.92
C GLN A 185 -26.16 -22.02 10.71
N SER A 186 -26.84 -20.92 10.40
CA SER A 186 -26.23 -19.62 10.10
C SER A 186 -27.11 -18.48 10.63
N VAL A 187 -26.48 -17.32 10.85
CA VAL A 187 -27.15 -16.06 11.19
C VAL A 187 -26.52 -14.96 10.35
N GLN A 188 -27.33 -14.31 9.51
CA GLN A 188 -26.93 -13.14 8.73
C GLN A 188 -27.64 -11.91 9.28
N VAL A 189 -26.92 -10.78 9.38
CA VAL A 189 -27.44 -9.53 9.91
C VAL A 189 -27.27 -8.44 8.86
N TYR A 190 -28.40 -7.86 8.44
CA TYR A 190 -28.46 -6.78 7.45
C TYR A 190 -28.87 -5.48 8.15
N PRO A 191 -27.94 -4.52 8.33
CA PRO A 191 -28.25 -3.26 8.99
C PRO A 191 -29.14 -2.37 8.11
N GLU A 192 -30.25 -1.87 8.66
CA GLU A 192 -31.17 -0.94 7.98
C GLU A 192 -31.22 0.38 8.78
N VAL A 193 -30.17 1.19 8.62
CA VAL A 193 -29.95 2.43 9.41
C VAL A 193 -31.16 3.36 9.39
N ASP A 194 -31.75 3.61 8.21
CA ASP A 194 -32.89 4.51 8.03
C ASP A 194 -34.15 4.03 8.77
N LYS A 195 -34.29 2.72 8.96
CA LYS A 195 -35.41 2.08 9.68
C LYS A 195 -35.11 1.84 11.16
N LYS A 196 -33.88 2.11 11.61
CA LYS A 196 -33.38 1.82 12.97
C LYS A 196 -33.60 0.37 13.38
N GLN A 197 -33.41 -0.55 12.44
CA GLN A 197 -33.54 -1.98 12.67
C GLN A 197 -32.39 -2.73 12.01
N ALA A 198 -32.21 -3.99 12.41
CA ALA A 198 -31.36 -4.94 11.72
C ALA A 198 -32.22 -6.14 11.29
N LEU A 199 -32.25 -6.45 10.00
CA LEU A 199 -32.90 -7.66 9.52
C LEU A 199 -31.99 -8.85 9.80
N VAL A 200 -32.42 -9.71 10.72
CA VAL A 200 -31.72 -10.94 11.09
C VAL A 200 -32.33 -12.11 10.35
N ILE A 201 -31.54 -12.76 9.50
CA ILE A 201 -31.91 -13.99 8.79
C ILE A 201 -31.26 -15.16 9.50
N VAL A 202 -32.09 -16.07 10.03
CA VAL A 202 -31.66 -17.26 10.76
C VAL A 202 -32.00 -18.49 9.94
N GLU A 203 -30.98 -19.30 9.62
CA GLU A 203 -31.19 -20.63 9.06
C GLU A 203 -31.17 -21.68 10.16
N VAL A 204 -32.19 -22.55 10.18
CA VAL A 204 -32.36 -23.60 11.18
C VAL A 204 -32.53 -24.94 10.49
N ASP A 205 -31.68 -25.91 10.82
CA ASP A 205 -31.89 -27.32 10.48
C ASP A 205 -32.69 -27.97 11.61
N ALA A 206 -33.89 -28.44 11.30
CA ALA A 206 -34.79 -29.05 12.29
C ALA A 206 -34.93 -30.55 12.06
N ASP A 207 -34.87 -31.32 13.14
CA ASP A 207 -34.98 -32.79 13.12
C ASP A 207 -36.41 -33.25 12.75
N LYS A 208 -37.41 -32.44 13.10
CA LYS A 208 -38.83 -32.73 12.90
C LYS A 208 -39.67 -31.47 12.81
N ASP A 209 -40.87 -31.62 12.29
CA ASP A 209 -41.89 -30.58 12.34
C ASP A 209 -42.24 -30.22 13.80
N GLY A 210 -42.35 -28.93 14.10
CA GLY A 210 -42.64 -28.50 15.47
C GLY A 210 -42.76 -27.00 15.66
N LYS A 211 -43.17 -26.60 16.86
CA LYS A 211 -43.10 -25.20 17.33
C LYS A 211 -41.71 -24.94 17.92
N ALA A 212 -41.16 -23.76 17.63
CA ALA A 212 -39.93 -23.28 18.25
C ALA A 212 -40.05 -21.79 18.59
N ILE A 213 -39.15 -21.31 19.45
CA ILE A 213 -39.01 -19.90 19.80
C ILE A 213 -37.58 -19.48 19.47
N LEU A 214 -37.44 -18.35 18.79
CA LEU A 214 -36.19 -17.62 18.66
C LEU A 214 -36.20 -16.45 19.64
N ASP A 215 -35.27 -16.44 20.59
CA ASP A 215 -34.97 -15.27 21.42
C ASP A 215 -33.79 -14.52 20.80
N VAL A 216 -33.89 -13.20 20.67
CA VAL A 216 -32.79 -12.32 20.24
C VAL A 216 -32.58 -11.21 21.26
N ASP A 217 -31.35 -11.04 21.68
CA ASP A 217 -30.89 -9.98 22.56
C ASP A 217 -29.47 -9.58 22.17
N GLY A 218 -29.00 -8.43 22.64
CA GLY A 218 -27.68 -7.94 22.25
C GLY A 218 -27.29 -6.61 22.86
N TYR A 219 -26.04 -6.23 22.69
CA TYR A 219 -25.47 -5.00 23.25
C TYR A 219 -24.26 -4.52 22.45
N ALA A 220 -24.00 -3.20 22.49
CA ALA A 220 -22.78 -2.61 21.98
C ALA A 220 -21.62 -2.86 22.95
N TRP A 221 -20.43 -3.23 22.46
CA TRP A 221 -19.38 -3.79 23.32
C TRP A 221 -17.99 -3.17 23.20
N ASN A 222 -17.67 -2.43 22.13
CA ASN A 222 -16.35 -1.84 21.89
C ASN A 222 -16.35 -0.29 21.88
N THR A 223 -17.40 0.33 22.41
CA THR A 223 -17.62 1.77 22.42
C THR A 223 -17.79 2.29 23.85
N SER A 224 -17.51 3.58 24.06
CA SER A 224 -17.74 4.25 25.35
C SER A 224 -19.22 4.43 25.68
N GLU A 225 -20.10 4.43 24.67
CA GLU A 225 -21.55 4.58 24.86
C GLU A 225 -22.21 3.23 25.14
N THR A 226 -22.92 3.12 26.27
CA THR A 226 -23.66 1.90 26.60
C THR A 226 -24.96 1.82 25.82
N HIS A 227 -25.17 0.72 25.11
CA HIS A 227 -26.43 0.45 24.43
C HIS A 227 -26.78 -1.03 24.45
N THR A 228 -27.96 -1.37 24.98
CA THR A 228 -28.44 -2.75 25.12
C THR A 228 -29.82 -2.86 24.49
N LEU A 229 -30.01 -3.93 23.70
CA LEU A 229 -31.27 -4.21 23.04
C LEU A 229 -32.26 -4.83 24.03
N SER A 230 -33.53 -4.41 23.93
CA SER A 230 -34.60 -5.13 24.61
C SER A 230 -34.74 -6.54 24.03
N PRO A 231 -34.85 -7.59 24.86
CA PRO A 231 -35.04 -8.95 24.37
C PRO A 231 -36.28 -9.06 23.49
N GLN A 232 -36.11 -9.61 22.29
CA GLN A 232 -37.14 -9.81 21.29
C GLN A 232 -37.38 -11.31 21.10
N LYS A 233 -38.64 -11.71 20.93
CA LYS A 233 -39.03 -13.12 20.83
C LYS A 233 -39.93 -13.36 19.65
N LEU A 234 -39.63 -14.39 18.86
CA LEU A 234 -40.46 -14.82 17.75
C LEU A 234 -40.83 -16.30 17.89
N ALA A 235 -42.14 -16.57 17.92
CA ALA A 235 -42.65 -17.92 17.81
C ALA A 235 -42.69 -18.34 16.34
N VAL A 236 -42.06 -19.47 16.01
CA VAL A 236 -41.98 -20.00 14.65
C VAL A 236 -42.46 -21.44 14.58
N ARG A 237 -42.86 -21.87 13.39
CA ARG A 237 -43.17 -23.26 13.09
C ARG A 237 -42.11 -23.80 12.13
N LEU A 238 -41.31 -24.75 12.62
CA LEU A 238 -40.27 -25.39 11.84
C LEU A 238 -40.83 -26.60 11.09
N LYS A 239 -40.32 -26.80 9.88
CA LYS A 239 -40.43 -28.01 9.08
C LYS A 239 -39.17 -28.83 9.23
N LYS A 240 -39.29 -30.16 9.19
CA LYS A 240 -38.11 -31.04 9.14
C LYS A 240 -37.20 -30.62 7.98
N GLY A 241 -35.90 -30.52 8.24
CA GLY A 241 -34.89 -30.01 7.30
C GLY A 241 -34.61 -28.53 7.50
N ARG A 242 -34.16 -27.86 6.43
CA ARG A 242 -33.75 -26.44 6.47
C ARG A 242 -34.96 -25.51 6.50
N ASN A 243 -34.88 -24.50 7.35
CA ASN A 243 -35.85 -23.42 7.49
C ASN A 243 -35.10 -22.09 7.42
N ARG A 244 -35.61 -21.14 6.64
CA ARG A 244 -35.13 -19.75 6.60
C ARG A 244 -36.14 -18.85 7.29
N ILE A 245 -35.69 -18.11 8.30
CA ILE A 245 -36.55 -17.27 9.13
C ILE A 245 -36.01 -15.84 9.10
N GLU A 246 -36.87 -14.89 8.78
CA GLU A 246 -36.55 -13.46 8.79
C GLU A 246 -37.13 -12.81 10.05
N LEU A 247 -36.29 -12.08 10.77
CA LEU A 247 -36.66 -11.37 11.99
C LEU A 247 -36.13 -9.92 11.91
N PRO A 248 -36.99 -8.92 11.69
CA PRO A 248 -36.60 -7.53 11.87
C PRO A 248 -36.41 -7.26 13.36
N VAL A 249 -35.17 -7.03 13.78
CA VAL A 249 -34.77 -6.73 15.15
C VAL A 249 -34.73 -5.22 15.32
N ASN A 250 -35.56 -4.69 16.21
CA ASN A 250 -35.56 -3.27 16.55
C ASN A 250 -34.26 -2.90 17.30
N MET A 251 -33.53 -1.90 16.78
CA MET A 251 -32.27 -1.43 17.34
C MET A 251 -32.42 -0.23 18.29
N GLY A 252 -33.66 0.17 18.61
CA GLY A 252 -33.96 1.31 19.47
C GLY A 252 -33.94 2.66 18.74
N ASP A 253 -34.25 3.74 19.45
CA ASP A 253 -34.43 5.06 18.85
C ASP A 253 -33.12 5.72 18.37
N LYS A 254 -31.99 5.30 18.93
CA LYS A 254 -30.65 5.85 18.69
C LYS A 254 -29.61 4.72 18.58
N PRO A 255 -29.64 3.90 17.51
CA PRO A 255 -28.59 2.92 17.29
C PRO A 255 -27.24 3.63 17.14
N LEU A 256 -26.19 3.04 17.74
CA LEU A 256 -24.82 3.49 17.54
C LEU A 256 -24.38 3.01 16.16
N LEU A 257 -23.81 3.91 15.36
CA LEU A 257 -23.44 3.61 13.98
C LEU A 257 -21.96 3.22 13.88
N TRP A 258 -21.63 2.45 12.85
CA TRP A 258 -20.27 2.02 12.53
C TRP A 258 -19.69 2.88 11.37
N SER A 259 -18.49 3.43 11.56
CA SER A 259 -17.67 4.15 10.56
C SER A 259 -16.20 4.20 11.00
N GLU A 260 -15.31 4.80 10.20
CA GLU A 260 -13.90 5.04 10.59
C GLU A 260 -13.75 5.95 11.83
N PHE A 261 -14.74 6.82 12.05
CA PHE A 261 -14.79 7.76 13.17
C PHE A 261 -15.47 7.16 14.40
N HIS A 262 -16.47 6.31 14.17
CA HIS A 262 -17.27 5.66 15.22
C HIS A 262 -17.37 4.16 14.93
N PRO A 263 -16.38 3.32 15.29
CA PRO A 263 -16.40 1.89 14.94
C PRO A 263 -17.27 1.06 15.88
N ALA A 264 -18.51 1.48 16.16
CA ALA A 264 -19.37 0.82 17.15
C ALA A 264 -19.87 -0.56 16.67
N LEU A 265 -19.61 -1.60 17.48
CA LEU A 265 -19.99 -2.98 17.22
C LEU A 265 -20.98 -3.51 18.25
N TYR A 266 -21.91 -4.33 17.77
CA TYR A 266 -22.89 -5.03 18.58
C TYR A 266 -22.61 -6.53 18.60
N LYS A 267 -22.84 -7.14 19.75
CA LYS A 267 -22.99 -8.58 19.94
C LYS A 267 -24.47 -8.93 19.91
N LEU A 268 -24.92 -9.71 18.93
CA LEU A 268 -26.26 -10.30 18.92
C LEU A 268 -26.18 -11.76 19.32
N ASN A 269 -26.99 -12.15 20.30
CA ASN A 269 -27.17 -13.53 20.71
C ASN A 269 -28.56 -14.01 20.25
N ILE A 270 -28.58 -15.06 19.42
CA ILE A 270 -29.77 -15.69 18.88
C ILE A 270 -29.88 -17.06 19.54
N THR A 271 -30.94 -17.30 20.31
CA THR A 271 -31.20 -18.58 20.98
C THR A 271 -32.41 -19.29 20.37
N LEU A 272 -32.22 -20.50 19.86
CA LEU A 272 -33.28 -21.39 19.40
C LEU A 272 -33.75 -22.30 20.54
N ARG A 273 -35.07 -22.36 20.76
CA ARG A 273 -35.73 -23.31 21.68
C ARG A 273 -36.75 -24.15 20.92
N ALA A 274 -36.44 -25.42 20.69
CA ALA A 274 -37.30 -26.37 19.98
C ALA A 274 -37.56 -27.61 20.85
N GLY A 275 -38.66 -27.60 21.62
CA GLY A 275 -38.95 -28.65 22.59
C GLY A 275 -37.91 -28.70 23.71
N LYS A 276 -37.17 -29.82 23.82
CA LYS A 276 -36.04 -29.98 24.77
C LYS A 276 -34.69 -29.51 24.19
N ASN A 277 -34.61 -29.29 22.88
CA ASN A 277 -33.38 -28.83 22.22
C ASN A 277 -33.23 -27.32 22.42
N ARG A 278 -32.02 -26.91 22.76
CA ARG A 278 -31.62 -25.51 22.87
C ARG A 278 -30.27 -25.34 22.20
N ASP A 279 -30.17 -24.33 21.35
CA ASP A 279 -28.94 -23.94 20.67
C ASP A 279 -28.83 -22.41 20.64
N SER A 280 -27.62 -21.89 20.51
CA SER A 280 -27.38 -20.45 20.43
C SER A 280 -26.23 -20.12 19.49
N ARG A 281 -26.36 -19.02 18.76
CA ARG A 281 -25.28 -18.41 17.99
C ARG A 281 -25.13 -16.96 18.39
N MET A 282 -23.88 -16.54 18.56
CA MET A 282 -23.52 -15.14 18.76
C MET A 282 -22.83 -14.64 17.50
N VAL A 283 -23.22 -13.47 17.04
CA VAL A 283 -22.59 -12.80 15.89
C VAL A 283 -22.30 -11.35 16.23
N ASP A 284 -21.15 -10.88 15.76
CA ASP A 284 -20.79 -9.47 15.82
C ASP A 284 -21.23 -8.79 14.51
N PHE A 285 -21.71 -7.54 14.60
CA PHE A 285 -22.04 -6.72 13.44
C PHE A 285 -21.99 -5.22 13.78
N GLY A 286 -21.95 -4.37 12.76
CA GLY A 286 -22.04 -2.91 12.89
C GLY A 286 -23.27 -2.34 12.18
N MET A 287 -23.95 -1.38 12.80
CA MET A 287 -25.03 -0.63 12.15
C MET A 287 -24.43 0.42 11.22
N ARG A 288 -24.41 0.17 9.92
CA ARG A 288 -23.90 1.13 8.92
C ARG A 288 -24.68 1.09 7.63
N LYS A 289 -24.65 2.20 6.91
CA LYS A 289 -25.14 2.31 5.53
C LYS A 289 -23.99 2.84 4.68
N PHE A 290 -23.55 2.07 3.70
CA PHE A 290 -22.47 2.43 2.78
C PHE A 290 -23.02 2.39 1.36
N GLU A 291 -23.00 3.54 0.67
CA GLU A 291 -23.66 3.73 -0.62
C GLU A 291 -22.85 4.70 -1.51
N VAL A 292 -23.33 4.90 -2.74
CA VAL A 292 -22.72 5.84 -3.71
C VAL A 292 -23.68 6.98 -4.03
N GLU A 293 -23.17 8.20 -4.10
CA GLU A 293 -23.90 9.41 -4.52
C GLU A 293 -23.11 10.11 -5.63
N GLY A 294 -23.49 9.85 -6.89
CA GLY A 294 -22.74 10.31 -8.05
C GLY A 294 -21.32 9.75 -8.03
N THR A 295 -20.32 10.62 -8.03
CA THR A 295 -18.91 10.22 -8.03
C THR A 295 -18.31 10.04 -6.62
N GLN A 296 -19.13 9.97 -5.56
CA GLN A 296 -18.64 9.90 -4.18
C GLN A 296 -19.21 8.70 -3.42
N PHE A 297 -18.39 8.13 -2.53
CA PHE A 297 -18.86 7.19 -1.51
C PHE A 297 -19.53 7.94 -0.36
N VAL A 298 -20.52 7.32 0.27
CA VAL A 298 -21.26 7.88 1.41
C VAL A 298 -21.37 6.82 2.50
N ILE A 299 -20.97 7.16 3.74
CA ILE A 299 -21.18 6.33 4.92
C ILE A 299 -22.08 7.07 5.91
N ASN A 300 -23.21 6.46 6.29
CA ASN A 300 -24.17 7.01 7.23
C ASN A 300 -24.61 8.46 6.89
N GLY A 301 -24.69 8.80 5.61
CA GLY A 301 -25.05 10.14 5.12
C GLY A 301 -23.89 11.12 4.93
N TYR A 302 -22.64 10.73 5.23
CA TYR A 302 -21.45 11.57 5.06
C TYR A 302 -20.60 11.11 3.88
N LYS A 303 -20.24 12.05 3.00
CA LYS A 303 -19.32 11.78 1.89
C LYS A 303 -17.96 11.37 2.45
N THR A 304 -17.41 10.28 1.90
CA THR A 304 -16.20 9.63 2.41
C THR A 304 -15.17 9.52 1.31
N PHE A 305 -13.92 9.85 1.65
CA PHE A 305 -12.77 9.70 0.78
C PHE A 305 -11.94 8.50 1.24
N LEU A 306 -11.73 7.53 0.35
CA LEU A 306 -10.94 6.35 0.66
C LEU A 306 -9.45 6.69 0.60
N ARG A 307 -8.77 6.61 1.75
CA ARG A 307 -7.32 6.78 1.91
C ARG A 307 -6.75 5.39 2.10
N GLY A 308 -6.45 4.75 0.98
CA GLY A 308 -6.22 3.32 0.92
C GLY A 308 -4.76 2.92 0.79
N LYS A 309 -4.41 1.73 1.27
CA LYS A 309 -3.24 0.98 0.78
C LYS A 309 -3.66 -0.31 0.08
N HIS A 310 -2.87 -0.74 -0.89
CA HIS A 310 -2.82 -2.11 -1.36
C HIS A 310 -2.42 -3.04 -0.21
N ASP A 311 -2.92 -4.26 -0.14
CA ASP A 311 -2.46 -5.31 0.79
C ASP A 311 -2.24 -6.59 -0.01
N ALA A 312 -1.02 -7.15 0.05
CA ALA A 312 -0.67 -8.43 -0.57
C ALA A 312 -0.25 -9.48 0.46
N CYS A 313 -0.77 -9.41 1.69
CA CYS A 313 -0.51 -10.40 2.75
C CYS A 313 0.99 -10.54 3.08
N VAL A 314 1.65 -9.41 3.34
CA VAL A 314 3.09 -9.36 3.61
C VAL A 314 3.38 -9.68 5.09
N PHE A 315 3.68 -10.95 5.38
CA PHE A 315 4.04 -11.43 6.72
C PHE A 315 5.27 -12.34 6.69
N PRO A 316 6.49 -11.78 6.62
CA PRO A 316 7.70 -12.58 6.35
C PRO A 316 8.02 -13.67 7.39
N LEU A 317 7.58 -13.51 8.64
CA LEU A 317 7.92 -14.46 9.70
C LEU A 317 7.20 -15.80 9.55
N THR A 318 5.92 -15.76 9.20
CA THR A 318 5.04 -16.93 9.07
C THR A 318 4.85 -17.34 7.63
N GLY A 319 5.05 -16.41 6.69
CA GLY A 319 4.71 -16.59 5.29
C GLY A 319 3.19 -16.58 5.06
N TYR A 320 2.36 -16.14 6.02
CA TYR A 320 0.91 -16.02 5.88
C TYR A 320 0.33 -15.02 6.91
N GLY A 321 -0.88 -14.51 6.67
CA GLY A 321 -1.55 -13.55 7.55
C GLY A 321 -1.83 -14.07 8.97
N PRO A 322 -1.59 -13.30 10.04
CA PRO A 322 -1.87 -13.72 11.41
C PRO A 322 -3.32 -14.17 11.62
N MET A 323 -3.51 -15.18 12.45
CA MET A 323 -4.84 -15.73 12.76
C MET A 323 -5.40 -15.18 14.09
N ASP A 324 -4.81 -14.11 14.63
CA ASP A 324 -5.23 -13.45 15.87
C ASP A 324 -5.52 -11.96 15.65
N VAL A 325 -6.53 -11.45 16.34
CA VAL A 325 -7.03 -10.06 16.20
C VAL A 325 -5.97 -9.04 16.63
N ALA A 326 -5.20 -9.32 17.67
CA ALA A 326 -4.27 -8.37 18.26
C ALA A 326 -3.13 -7.97 17.30
N SER A 327 -2.61 -8.95 16.56
CA SER A 327 -1.61 -8.73 15.51
C SER A 327 -2.11 -7.76 14.44
N TRP A 328 -3.35 -7.92 13.98
CA TRP A 328 -3.96 -7.04 12.98
C TRP A 328 -4.32 -5.66 13.54
N GLN A 329 -4.76 -5.56 14.80
CA GLN A 329 -4.96 -4.25 15.44
C GLN A 329 -3.67 -3.43 15.49
N ARG A 330 -2.50 -4.05 15.71
CA ARG A 330 -1.21 -3.35 15.59
C ARG A 330 -1.04 -2.79 14.19
N VAL A 331 -1.23 -3.62 13.15
CA VAL A 331 -1.08 -3.22 11.74
C VAL A 331 -1.98 -2.02 11.41
N PHE A 332 -3.27 -2.09 11.75
CA PHE A 332 -4.21 -1.01 11.44
C PHE A 332 -3.95 0.25 12.27
N ARG A 333 -3.58 0.14 13.55
CA ARG A 333 -3.23 1.31 14.36
C ARG A 333 -2.03 2.06 13.80
N VAL A 334 -1.01 1.33 13.32
CA VAL A 334 0.10 1.95 12.61
C VAL A 334 -0.41 2.65 11.35
N ALA A 335 -1.18 1.98 10.50
CA ALA A 335 -1.71 2.59 9.27
C ALA A 335 -2.56 3.86 9.53
N LYS A 336 -3.37 3.87 10.59
CA LYS A 336 -4.15 5.05 11.01
C LYS A 336 -3.29 6.23 11.44
N GLN A 337 -2.11 6.00 12.01
CA GLN A 337 -1.16 7.08 12.31
C GLN A 337 -0.70 7.80 11.04
N TYR A 338 -0.72 7.12 9.89
CA TYR A 338 -0.42 7.67 8.57
C TYR A 338 -1.68 8.09 7.78
N GLY A 339 -2.86 8.09 8.43
CA GLY A 339 -4.11 8.58 7.84
C GLY A 339 -4.90 7.58 6.98
N ILE A 340 -4.42 6.34 6.88
CA ILE A 340 -5.09 5.27 6.13
C ILE A 340 -6.38 4.84 6.84
N ASN A 341 -7.46 4.73 6.06
CA ASN A 341 -8.76 4.22 6.50
C ASN A 341 -9.26 3.04 5.64
N HIS A 342 -8.56 2.71 4.56
CA HIS A 342 -8.99 1.72 3.57
C HIS A 342 -7.87 0.71 3.24
N TYR A 343 -8.23 -0.55 3.06
CA TYR A 343 -7.34 -1.63 2.61
C TYR A 343 -7.96 -2.34 1.41
N ARG A 344 -7.20 -2.50 0.33
CA ARG A 344 -7.56 -3.37 -0.80
C ARG A 344 -6.75 -4.65 -0.74
N CYS A 345 -7.40 -5.78 -0.56
CA CYS A 345 -6.75 -7.08 -0.58
C CYS A 345 -6.50 -7.53 -2.02
N HIS A 346 -5.26 -7.41 -2.48
CA HIS A 346 -4.84 -7.69 -3.84
C HIS A 346 -4.86 -9.20 -4.15
N SER A 347 -5.83 -9.62 -4.96
CA SER A 347 -6.06 -11.02 -5.35
C SER A 347 -6.14 -12.02 -4.17
N PHE A 348 -6.61 -11.56 -3.01
CA PHE A 348 -6.78 -12.43 -1.85
C PHE A 348 -7.87 -11.99 -0.86
N THR A 349 -8.26 -12.91 0.01
CA THR A 349 -9.14 -12.64 1.15
C THR A 349 -8.36 -12.75 2.47
N PRO A 350 -8.43 -11.75 3.36
CA PRO A 350 -7.72 -11.78 4.64
C PRO A 350 -8.36 -12.80 5.59
N PRO A 351 -7.68 -13.25 6.67
CA PRO A 351 -8.27 -14.15 7.66
C PRO A 351 -9.36 -13.43 8.49
N ARG A 352 -10.22 -14.21 9.17
CA ARG A 352 -11.30 -13.65 10.01
C ARG A 352 -10.78 -12.63 11.02
N ALA A 353 -9.66 -12.96 11.65
CA ALA A 353 -9.00 -12.09 12.62
C ALA A 353 -8.66 -10.69 12.09
N ALA A 354 -8.37 -10.56 10.80
CA ALA A 354 -8.11 -9.27 10.16
C ALA A 354 -9.39 -8.45 10.02
N LEU A 355 -10.51 -9.09 9.62
CA LEU A 355 -11.80 -8.42 9.51
C LEU A 355 -12.33 -8.01 10.88
N GLU A 356 -12.21 -8.86 11.90
CA GLU A 356 -12.54 -8.50 13.29
C GLU A 356 -11.71 -7.32 13.80
N ALA A 357 -10.40 -7.31 13.51
CA ALA A 357 -9.55 -6.17 13.86
C ALA A 357 -9.93 -4.90 13.08
N ALA A 358 -10.28 -4.99 11.81
CA ALA A 358 -10.72 -3.86 11.01
C ALA A 358 -12.08 -3.32 11.47
N ASP A 359 -12.98 -4.20 11.88
CA ASP A 359 -14.26 -3.84 12.51
C ASP A 359 -14.03 -3.02 13.79
N ILE A 360 -13.08 -3.43 14.62
CA ILE A 360 -12.77 -2.75 15.89
C ILE A 360 -12.07 -1.40 15.63
N GLU A 361 -11.14 -1.35 14.68
CA GLU A 361 -10.33 -0.17 14.41
C GLU A 361 -10.98 0.81 13.43
N GLY A 362 -12.09 0.46 12.78
CA GLY A 362 -12.79 1.29 11.80
C GLY A 362 -12.04 1.40 10.47
N ILE A 363 -11.56 0.28 9.93
CA ILE A 363 -10.93 0.19 8.61
C ILE A 363 -11.92 -0.37 7.60
N TYR A 364 -11.99 0.24 6.41
CA TYR A 364 -12.79 -0.23 5.29
C TYR A 364 -11.99 -1.22 4.45
N TYR A 365 -12.60 -2.34 4.08
CA TYR A 365 -11.99 -3.35 3.22
C TYR A 365 -12.66 -3.41 1.85
N GLN A 366 -11.81 -3.45 0.82
CA GLN A 366 -12.11 -4.04 -0.48
C GLN A 366 -11.43 -5.41 -0.53
N ILE A 367 -12.22 -6.48 -0.56
CA ILE A 367 -11.73 -7.85 -0.73
C ILE A 367 -11.73 -8.19 -2.21
N GLU A 368 -10.75 -8.98 -2.67
CA GLU A 368 -10.74 -9.51 -4.02
C GLU A 368 -10.78 -11.05 -4.03
N LEU A 369 -11.40 -11.60 -5.07
CA LEU A 369 -11.28 -13.03 -5.40
C LEU A 369 -9.84 -13.37 -5.81
N PRO A 370 -9.42 -14.64 -5.74
CA PRO A 370 -8.02 -15.06 -5.97
C PRO A 370 -7.64 -15.10 -7.46
N LEU A 371 -7.80 -13.98 -8.17
CA LEU A 371 -7.53 -13.90 -9.60
C LEU A 371 -6.70 -12.68 -9.97
N TRP A 372 -5.68 -12.94 -10.78
CA TRP A 372 -4.98 -11.97 -11.59
C TRP A 372 -4.83 -12.59 -12.98
N GLY A 373 -5.63 -12.15 -13.95
CA GLY A 373 -5.72 -12.82 -15.24
C GLY A 373 -7.03 -12.55 -15.98
N TYR A 374 -7.58 -13.55 -16.65
CA TYR A 374 -8.74 -13.40 -17.52
C TYR A 374 -10.00 -14.09 -16.98
N ILE A 375 -11.17 -13.52 -17.31
CA ILE A 375 -12.48 -14.14 -17.09
C ILE A 375 -13.19 -14.22 -18.44
N LYS A 376 -13.37 -15.45 -18.94
CA LYS A 376 -14.06 -15.75 -20.21
C LYS A 376 -15.17 -16.76 -19.96
N ARG A 377 -16.29 -16.65 -20.67
CA ARG A 377 -17.48 -17.50 -20.44
C ARG A 377 -17.18 -18.99 -20.55
N GLU A 378 -16.31 -19.38 -21.47
CA GLU A 378 -15.93 -20.77 -21.75
C GLU A 378 -15.08 -21.42 -20.65
N ASN A 379 -14.43 -20.64 -19.76
CA ASN A 379 -13.61 -21.18 -18.68
C ASN A 379 -14.46 -21.58 -17.46
N THR A 380 -15.36 -22.56 -17.66
CA THR A 380 -16.36 -22.95 -16.65
C THR A 380 -15.72 -23.43 -15.34
N VAL A 381 -14.58 -24.11 -15.39
CA VAL A 381 -13.90 -24.62 -14.19
C VAL A 381 -13.39 -23.48 -13.30
N LEU A 382 -12.73 -22.48 -13.89
CA LEU A 382 -12.30 -21.28 -13.16
C LEU A 382 -13.51 -20.49 -12.65
N ASN A 383 -14.52 -20.31 -13.51
CA ASN A 383 -15.70 -19.53 -13.20
C ASN A 383 -16.49 -20.12 -12.02
N ASP A 384 -16.73 -21.43 -12.03
CA ASP A 384 -17.41 -22.13 -10.93
C ASP A 384 -16.60 -22.06 -9.64
N PHE A 385 -15.27 -22.15 -9.75
CA PHE A 385 -14.38 -22.00 -8.59
C PHE A 385 -14.50 -20.61 -7.96
N LEU A 386 -14.38 -19.55 -8.76
CA LEU A 386 -14.40 -18.16 -8.29
C LEU A 386 -15.77 -17.73 -7.78
N LYS A 387 -16.86 -18.13 -8.46
CA LYS A 387 -18.22 -17.90 -7.96
C LYS A 387 -18.42 -18.53 -6.59
N ARG A 388 -18.03 -19.79 -6.43
CA ARG A 388 -18.10 -20.48 -5.14
C ARG A 388 -17.26 -19.79 -4.07
N GLU A 389 -16.06 -19.31 -4.37
CA GLU A 389 -15.29 -18.48 -3.42
C GLU A 389 -16.11 -17.27 -3.01
N GLY A 390 -16.62 -16.47 -3.97
CA GLY A 390 -17.45 -15.29 -3.70
C GLY A 390 -18.67 -15.60 -2.82
N ASP A 391 -19.45 -16.62 -3.17
CA ASP A 391 -20.63 -17.04 -2.39
C ASP A 391 -20.25 -17.37 -0.93
N MET A 392 -19.15 -18.08 -0.75
CA MET A 392 -18.67 -18.47 0.58
C MET A 392 -18.11 -17.30 1.37
N LEU A 393 -17.51 -16.30 0.71
CA LEU A 393 -17.06 -15.06 1.34
C LEU A 393 -18.26 -14.28 1.90
N LEU A 394 -19.32 -14.10 1.09
CA LEU A 394 -20.54 -13.44 1.52
C LEU A 394 -21.21 -14.19 2.67
N GLU A 395 -21.26 -15.51 2.61
CA GLU A 395 -21.83 -16.36 3.68
C GLU A 395 -21.06 -16.25 4.99
N HIS A 396 -19.73 -16.35 4.95
CA HIS A 396 -18.91 -16.48 6.17
C HIS A 396 -18.44 -15.15 6.74
N PHE A 397 -18.33 -14.12 5.91
CA PHE A 397 -17.72 -12.85 6.29
C PHE A 397 -18.63 -11.62 6.09
N GLY A 398 -19.80 -11.76 5.45
CA GLY A 398 -20.67 -10.63 5.14
C GLY A 398 -21.23 -9.86 6.35
N ASN A 399 -21.20 -10.43 7.55
CA ASN A 399 -21.58 -9.72 8.79
C ASN A 399 -20.54 -8.69 9.26
N HIS A 400 -19.27 -8.79 8.81
CA HIS A 400 -18.22 -7.86 9.20
C HIS A 400 -18.51 -6.48 8.60
N PRO A 401 -18.79 -5.44 9.41
CA PRO A 401 -19.06 -4.12 8.87
C PRO A 401 -17.88 -3.57 8.05
N SER A 402 -16.64 -3.94 8.34
CA SER A 402 -15.45 -3.56 7.57
C SER A 402 -15.43 -4.13 6.15
N PHE A 403 -16.07 -5.27 5.88
CA PHE A 403 -16.20 -5.78 4.52
C PHE A 403 -17.20 -4.89 3.75
N MET A 404 -16.66 -3.93 3.01
CA MET A 404 -17.46 -2.90 2.33
C MET A 404 -17.60 -3.16 0.84
N MET A 405 -16.55 -3.68 0.23
CA MET A 405 -16.41 -3.76 -1.22
C MET A 405 -15.89 -5.14 -1.62
N LEU A 406 -16.42 -5.70 -2.72
CA LEU A 406 -15.92 -6.92 -3.34
C LEU A 406 -15.54 -6.65 -4.80
N GLY A 407 -14.30 -6.98 -5.16
CA GLY A 407 -13.81 -6.99 -6.54
C GLY A 407 -13.53 -8.43 -7.03
N LEU A 408 -13.68 -8.68 -8.33
CA LEU A 408 -13.50 -10.03 -8.88
C LEU A 408 -12.02 -10.43 -9.09
N GLY A 409 -11.07 -9.54 -8.80
CA GLY A 409 -9.65 -9.78 -8.95
C GLY A 409 -8.89 -8.51 -9.35
N ASN A 410 -7.65 -8.69 -9.82
CA ASN A 410 -6.74 -7.61 -10.19
C ASN A 410 -6.35 -7.67 -11.67
N GLU A 411 -6.30 -6.49 -12.30
CA GLU A 411 -5.87 -6.23 -13.67
C GLU A 411 -6.48 -7.21 -14.67
N LEU A 412 -7.80 -7.39 -14.60
CA LEU A 412 -8.47 -8.43 -15.34
C LEU A 412 -8.68 -8.10 -16.82
N ASP A 413 -8.50 -9.11 -17.67
CA ASP A 413 -9.13 -9.17 -18.99
C ASP A 413 -10.42 -9.98 -18.92
N ALA A 414 -11.52 -9.30 -18.62
CA ALA A 414 -12.82 -9.90 -18.43
C ALA A 414 -13.80 -9.63 -19.58
N GLU A 415 -14.61 -10.63 -19.91
CA GLU A 415 -15.84 -10.46 -20.69
C GLU A 415 -16.91 -9.75 -19.85
N ILE A 416 -17.28 -8.54 -20.26
CA ILE A 416 -18.11 -7.63 -19.46
C ILE A 416 -19.47 -8.23 -19.12
N ASP A 417 -20.13 -8.92 -20.05
CA ASP A 417 -21.44 -9.53 -19.78
C ASP A 417 -21.35 -10.65 -18.73
N VAL A 418 -20.26 -11.42 -18.72
CA VAL A 418 -20.04 -12.49 -17.72
C VAL A 418 -19.86 -11.90 -16.33
N VAL A 419 -18.96 -10.92 -16.19
CA VAL A 419 -18.71 -10.32 -14.87
C VAL A 419 -19.91 -9.50 -14.37
N ARG A 420 -20.70 -8.91 -15.27
CA ARG A 420 -21.98 -8.25 -14.90
C ARG A 420 -22.98 -9.25 -14.33
N GLU A 421 -23.19 -10.39 -14.98
CA GLU A 421 -24.04 -11.46 -14.46
C GLU A 421 -23.63 -11.88 -13.04
N TRP A 422 -22.32 -11.99 -12.77
CA TRP A 422 -21.83 -12.41 -11.46
C TRP A 422 -22.06 -11.34 -10.39
N LEU A 423 -21.81 -10.07 -10.71
CA LEU A 423 -22.08 -8.99 -9.76
C LEU A 423 -23.58 -8.87 -9.47
N ASP A 424 -24.43 -9.07 -10.47
CA ASP A 424 -25.88 -9.09 -10.28
C ASP A 424 -26.31 -10.26 -9.37
N ASP A 425 -25.74 -11.46 -9.58
CA ASP A 425 -25.97 -12.63 -8.71
C ASP A 425 -25.54 -12.34 -7.26
N PHE A 426 -24.32 -11.84 -7.05
CA PHE A 426 -23.81 -11.50 -5.72
C PHE A 426 -24.63 -10.40 -5.03
N ARG A 427 -25.01 -9.35 -5.77
CA ARG A 427 -25.82 -8.24 -5.24
C ARG A 427 -27.23 -8.70 -4.85
N ASN A 428 -27.81 -9.64 -5.59
CA ASN A 428 -29.11 -10.23 -5.28
C ASN A 428 -29.05 -11.12 -4.03
N GLN A 429 -27.92 -11.80 -3.81
CA GLN A 429 -27.69 -12.62 -2.61
C GLN A 429 -27.38 -11.76 -1.37
N ASP A 430 -26.56 -10.73 -1.54
CA ASP A 430 -26.08 -9.88 -0.47
C ASP A 430 -25.91 -8.43 -0.92
N ASN A 431 -26.81 -7.56 -0.45
CA ASN A 431 -26.81 -6.14 -0.77
C ASN A 431 -26.07 -5.28 0.27
N ARG A 432 -25.29 -5.89 1.19
CA ARG A 432 -24.50 -5.16 2.19
C ARG A 432 -23.25 -4.52 1.59
N HIS A 433 -22.78 -4.97 0.44
CA HIS A 433 -21.50 -4.58 -0.14
C HIS A 433 -21.69 -3.79 -1.45
N LEU A 434 -20.67 -3.00 -1.81
CA LEU A 434 -20.51 -2.48 -3.17
C LEU A 434 -19.64 -3.41 -3.99
N TYR A 435 -19.90 -3.49 -5.29
CA TYR A 435 -19.26 -4.44 -6.18
C TYR A 435 -18.57 -3.74 -7.37
N CYS A 436 -17.38 -4.20 -7.74
CA CYS A 436 -16.71 -3.80 -8.98
C CYS A 436 -16.22 -5.03 -9.75
N PHE A 437 -15.97 -4.87 -11.06
CA PHE A 437 -15.47 -5.97 -11.88
C PHE A 437 -14.05 -6.36 -11.52
N GLY A 438 -13.33 -5.56 -10.75
CA GLY A 438 -11.95 -5.79 -10.36
C GLY A 438 -11.17 -4.48 -10.26
N SER A 439 -9.88 -4.60 -9.95
CA SER A 439 -8.97 -3.47 -9.81
C SER A 439 -8.14 -3.28 -11.07
N ASN A 440 -8.18 -2.10 -11.69
CA ASN A 440 -7.37 -1.75 -12.88
C ASN A 440 -7.58 -2.67 -14.09
N ASN A 441 -8.81 -3.14 -14.29
CA ASN A 441 -9.17 -4.01 -15.41
C ASN A 441 -8.80 -3.39 -16.75
N ASN A 442 -8.18 -4.17 -17.63
CA ASN A 442 -7.64 -3.73 -18.92
C ASN A 442 -6.73 -2.48 -18.79
N LEU A 443 -6.04 -2.34 -17.65
CA LEU A 443 -5.25 -1.17 -17.27
C LEU A 443 -6.01 0.16 -17.42
N GLY A 444 -7.33 0.14 -17.22
CA GLY A 444 -8.18 1.32 -17.32
C GLY A 444 -8.50 1.81 -18.75
N TRP A 445 -7.93 1.20 -19.80
CA TRP A 445 -8.08 1.68 -21.18
C TRP A 445 -9.53 1.63 -21.69
N LYS A 446 -10.32 0.66 -21.23
CA LYS A 446 -11.73 0.54 -21.59
C LYS A 446 -12.64 1.57 -20.89
N GLY A 447 -12.12 2.29 -19.88
CA GLY A 447 -12.92 3.20 -19.07
C GLY A 447 -14.02 2.48 -18.26
N PRO A 448 -14.91 3.24 -17.60
CA PRO A 448 -15.97 2.68 -16.78
C PRO A 448 -16.99 1.89 -17.61
N GLN A 449 -17.46 0.76 -17.09
CA GLN A 449 -18.41 -0.13 -17.74
C GLN A 449 -19.70 -0.23 -16.92
N ASP A 450 -20.87 -0.37 -17.54
CA ASP A 450 -22.14 -0.51 -16.81
C ASP A 450 -22.20 -1.84 -16.03
N GLY A 451 -22.62 -1.76 -14.76
CA GLY A 451 -22.75 -2.91 -13.83
C GLY A 451 -21.90 -2.83 -12.56
N GLU A 452 -20.91 -1.92 -12.52
CA GLU A 452 -20.05 -1.67 -11.34
C GLU A 452 -20.57 -0.51 -10.48
N ASP A 453 -20.48 -0.63 -9.16
CA ASP A 453 -20.87 0.43 -8.21
C ASP A 453 -19.79 1.51 -8.08
N PHE A 454 -18.52 1.17 -8.35
CA PHE A 454 -17.36 2.06 -8.31
C PHE A 454 -16.28 1.57 -9.28
N PHE A 455 -15.31 2.44 -9.63
CA PHE A 455 -14.28 2.14 -10.62
C PHE A 455 -12.87 2.32 -10.06
N VAL A 456 -12.12 1.23 -9.94
CA VAL A 456 -10.73 1.23 -9.46
C VAL A 456 -9.79 1.20 -10.65
N THR A 457 -8.97 2.22 -10.85
CA THR A 457 -8.16 2.34 -12.08
C THR A 457 -6.96 3.27 -11.93
N CYS A 458 -5.94 3.10 -12.79
CA CYS A 458 -4.88 4.10 -12.97
C CYS A 458 -5.23 5.18 -14.01
N ARG A 459 -6.24 4.92 -14.87
CA ARG A 459 -6.74 5.84 -15.91
C ARG A 459 -8.22 5.62 -16.24
N VAL A 460 -8.94 6.68 -16.60
CA VAL A 460 -10.37 6.63 -16.92
C VAL A 460 -10.55 6.62 -18.44
N GLY A 461 -10.29 5.49 -19.07
CA GLY A 461 -10.34 5.33 -20.52
C GLY A 461 -9.08 5.84 -21.24
N GLY A 462 -9.03 5.62 -22.55
CA GLY A 462 -8.00 6.21 -23.41
C GLY A 462 -8.15 7.73 -23.56
N GLY A 463 -7.03 8.42 -23.78
CA GLY A 463 -7.01 9.87 -23.97
C GLY A 463 -5.63 10.39 -24.36
N ASP A 464 -5.57 11.70 -24.64
CA ASP A 464 -4.34 12.37 -25.03
C ASP A 464 -3.48 12.73 -23.81
N GLY A 465 -2.18 12.43 -23.89
CA GLY A 465 -1.21 12.72 -22.83
C GLY A 465 -1.60 12.08 -21.49
N TYR A 466 -1.81 12.91 -20.47
CA TYR A 466 -2.14 12.47 -19.10
C TYR A 466 -3.59 12.79 -18.68
N THR A 467 -4.44 13.21 -19.62
CA THR A 467 -5.77 13.80 -19.32
C THR A 467 -6.74 12.84 -18.62
N THR A 468 -6.58 11.53 -18.83
CA THR A 468 -7.42 10.50 -18.20
C THR A 468 -6.76 9.83 -17.00
N HIS A 469 -5.52 10.20 -16.64
CA HIS A 469 -4.79 9.57 -15.55
C HIS A 469 -5.35 9.97 -14.18
N VAL A 470 -5.35 9.03 -13.23
CA VAL A 470 -5.73 9.25 -11.82
C VAL A 470 -4.63 8.84 -10.83
N ARG A 471 -3.40 8.76 -11.34
CA ARG A 471 -2.15 8.71 -10.59
C ARG A 471 -1.07 9.48 -11.34
N THR A 472 -0.07 9.98 -10.65
CA THR A 472 0.97 10.81 -11.29
C THR A 472 2.21 10.04 -11.76
N SER A 473 2.43 8.82 -11.28
CA SER A 473 3.58 7.97 -11.63
C SER A 473 3.20 6.75 -12.46
N PHE A 474 3.99 6.42 -13.47
CA PHE A 474 3.86 5.22 -14.32
C PHE A 474 5.24 4.68 -14.70
N ALA A 475 5.29 3.43 -15.15
CA ALA A 475 6.42 2.95 -15.92
C ALA A 475 6.52 3.70 -17.26
N TYR A 476 7.73 3.83 -17.81
CA TYR A 476 7.96 4.47 -19.11
C TYR A 476 7.24 3.74 -20.26
N VAL A 477 7.02 2.43 -20.13
CA VAL A 477 6.23 1.65 -21.09
C VAL A 477 4.76 2.09 -21.11
N ASP A 478 4.22 2.58 -19.99
CA ASP A 478 2.79 2.84 -19.78
C ASP A 478 2.40 4.31 -19.94
N ALA A 479 3.35 5.23 -19.79
CA ALA A 479 3.13 6.66 -19.99
C ALA A 479 4.41 7.36 -20.44
N GLU A 480 4.24 8.41 -21.25
CA GLU A 480 5.34 9.26 -21.69
C GLU A 480 6.19 9.71 -20.49
N LYS A 481 7.50 9.44 -20.57
CA LYS A 481 8.51 9.76 -19.54
C LYS A 481 8.10 9.35 -18.11
N GLY A 482 7.31 8.30 -17.93
CA GLY A 482 6.95 7.78 -16.61
C GLY A 482 5.91 8.59 -15.83
N GLY A 483 5.16 9.48 -16.51
CA GLY A 483 4.00 10.16 -15.93
C GLY A 483 4.20 11.64 -15.59
N ILE A 484 3.20 12.19 -14.89
CA ILE A 484 2.98 13.63 -14.68
C ILE A 484 4.14 14.28 -13.90
N LEU A 485 4.53 13.72 -12.74
CA LEU A 485 5.55 14.37 -11.88
C LEU A 485 6.92 14.41 -12.53
N ASN A 486 7.27 13.38 -13.30
CA ASN A 486 8.55 13.38 -14.00
C ASN A 486 8.50 14.32 -15.21
N ASN A 487 7.40 14.34 -15.99
CA ASN A 487 7.37 15.02 -17.30
C ASN A 487 6.81 16.45 -17.33
N THR A 488 6.18 16.92 -16.26
CA THR A 488 5.58 18.27 -16.24
C THR A 488 6.25 19.15 -15.19
N ARG A 489 6.34 20.46 -15.48
CA ARG A 489 6.90 21.46 -14.54
C ARG A 489 6.14 21.36 -13.20
N PRO A 490 6.83 21.20 -12.06
CA PRO A 490 6.19 21.04 -10.77
C PRO A 490 5.30 22.23 -10.41
N ALA A 491 4.07 21.91 -10.03
CA ALA A 491 3.07 22.85 -9.56
C ALA A 491 2.12 22.13 -8.60
N THR A 492 1.41 22.90 -7.78
CA THR A 492 0.45 22.36 -6.81
C THR A 492 -0.98 22.80 -7.10
N ASP A 493 -1.27 23.23 -8.34
CA ASP A 493 -2.58 23.73 -8.78
C ASP A 493 -3.28 22.78 -9.78
N LYS A 494 -2.78 21.54 -9.89
CA LYS A 494 -3.30 20.49 -10.78
C LYS A 494 -4.04 19.42 -9.98
N ASP A 495 -4.96 18.74 -10.67
CA ASP A 495 -5.83 17.72 -10.12
C ASP A 495 -6.23 16.71 -11.22
N TYR A 496 -7.15 15.79 -10.92
CA TYR A 496 -7.69 14.79 -11.85
C TYR A 496 -9.09 15.13 -12.37
N SER A 497 -9.55 16.39 -12.24
CA SER A 497 -10.92 16.77 -12.60
C SER A 497 -11.29 16.42 -14.04
N GLY A 498 -10.31 16.50 -14.95
CA GLY A 498 -10.46 16.05 -16.34
C GLY A 498 -10.83 14.57 -16.45
N ALA A 499 -10.07 13.69 -15.77
CA ALA A 499 -10.33 12.25 -15.75
C ALA A 499 -11.70 11.93 -15.09
N ILE A 500 -12.03 12.61 -14.00
CA ILE A 500 -13.28 12.33 -13.25
C ILE A 500 -14.53 12.73 -14.03
N ALA A 501 -14.43 13.73 -14.92
CA ALA A 501 -15.53 14.08 -15.81
C ALA A 501 -15.96 12.93 -16.75
N HIS A 502 -15.10 11.93 -16.98
CA HIS A 502 -15.40 10.76 -17.80
C HIS A 502 -16.05 9.59 -17.04
N CYS A 503 -16.24 9.71 -15.72
CA CYS A 503 -16.78 8.64 -14.89
C CYS A 503 -18.00 9.10 -14.08
N PRO A 504 -19.18 8.47 -14.24
CA PRO A 504 -20.38 8.86 -13.50
C PRO A 504 -20.45 8.30 -12.07
N ARG A 505 -19.43 7.54 -11.64
CA ARG A 505 -19.38 6.79 -10.37
C ARG A 505 -18.08 7.06 -9.63
N PRO A 506 -17.94 6.66 -8.35
CA PRO A 506 -16.72 6.92 -7.61
C PRO A 506 -15.51 6.27 -8.27
N VAL A 507 -14.46 7.06 -8.49
CA VAL A 507 -13.18 6.57 -8.99
C VAL A 507 -12.20 6.45 -7.83
N VAL A 508 -11.53 5.31 -7.74
CA VAL A 508 -10.43 5.07 -6.80
C VAL A 508 -9.15 4.89 -7.60
N GLY A 509 -8.15 5.74 -7.33
CA GLY A 509 -6.82 5.61 -7.94
C GLY A 509 -6.17 4.29 -7.57
N HIS A 510 -5.77 3.51 -8.57
CA HIS A 510 -5.11 2.21 -8.39
C HIS A 510 -3.59 2.38 -8.30
N GLU A 511 -3.03 1.91 -7.19
CA GLU A 511 -1.59 1.82 -6.95
C GLU A 511 -0.88 3.15 -7.16
N ASN A 512 -1.35 4.17 -6.45
CA ASN A 512 -0.69 5.47 -6.38
C ASN A 512 0.65 5.37 -5.62
N CYS A 513 1.52 6.35 -5.83
CA CYS A 513 2.76 6.57 -5.08
C CYS A 513 3.85 5.51 -5.26
N GLN A 514 4.09 5.05 -6.48
CA GLN A 514 5.08 4.02 -6.80
C GLN A 514 6.50 4.61 -6.98
N PHE A 515 7.08 5.12 -5.89
CA PHE A 515 8.41 5.75 -5.88
C PHE A 515 9.42 4.90 -5.09
N GLN A 516 10.39 4.30 -5.79
CA GLN A 516 11.34 3.39 -5.15
C GLN A 516 12.27 4.11 -4.15
N ILE A 517 12.50 3.48 -3.01
CA ILE A 517 13.42 3.90 -1.94
C ILE A 517 14.59 2.93 -1.89
N TYR A 518 15.81 3.46 -1.76
CA TYR A 518 17.00 2.65 -1.63
C TYR A 518 16.93 1.81 -0.34
N PRO A 519 17.28 0.51 -0.33
CA PRO A 519 17.06 -0.38 0.83
C PRO A 519 17.85 0.05 2.08
N ASP A 520 17.21 -0.11 3.24
CA ASP A 520 17.93 -0.23 4.52
C ASP A 520 18.32 -1.70 4.72
N TYR A 521 19.61 -2.01 4.71
CA TYR A 521 20.11 -3.37 4.90
C TYR A 521 20.08 -3.83 6.37
N GLY A 522 19.87 -2.93 7.33
CA GLY A 522 19.70 -3.29 8.75
C GLY A 522 18.48 -4.17 8.98
N GLN A 523 17.48 -4.10 8.09
CA GLN A 523 16.26 -4.91 8.21
C GLN A 523 16.49 -6.41 8.01
N ILE A 524 17.62 -6.84 7.42
CA ILE A 524 17.93 -8.26 7.18
C ILE A 524 17.81 -9.09 8.48
N GLU A 525 18.21 -8.50 9.62
CA GLU A 525 18.16 -9.17 10.93
C GLU A 525 16.73 -9.45 11.43
N LYS A 526 15.71 -8.79 10.88
CA LYS A 526 14.31 -8.99 11.25
C LYS A 526 13.72 -10.29 10.68
N TYR A 527 14.32 -10.86 9.64
CA TYR A 527 13.80 -12.02 8.94
C TYR A 527 14.24 -13.33 9.61
N THR A 528 13.66 -13.61 10.79
CA THR A 528 14.01 -14.78 11.61
C THR A 528 13.08 -15.98 11.41
N GLY A 529 12.11 -15.87 10.50
CA GLY A 529 11.02 -16.83 10.33
C GLY A 529 11.19 -17.76 9.13
N VAL A 530 10.09 -18.05 8.43
CA VAL A 530 10.07 -19.00 7.31
C VAL A 530 10.62 -18.43 6.01
N LEU A 531 10.61 -17.10 5.85
CA LEU A 531 11.15 -16.40 4.68
C LEU A 531 12.49 -15.73 5.01
N HIS A 532 13.46 -15.85 4.09
CA HIS A 532 14.79 -15.25 4.19
C HIS A 532 15.05 -14.24 3.05
N PRO A 533 15.70 -13.09 3.32
CA PRO A 533 15.86 -12.00 2.36
C PRO A 533 17.19 -12.06 1.58
N TYR A 534 17.46 -13.16 0.86
CA TYR A 534 18.70 -13.25 0.05
C TYR A 534 18.80 -12.14 -1.00
N ASN A 535 17.68 -11.67 -1.54
CA ASN A 535 17.59 -10.48 -2.39
C ASN A 535 18.29 -9.24 -1.77
N LEU A 536 18.01 -8.93 -0.49
CA LEU A 536 18.62 -7.79 0.19
C LEU A 536 20.13 -7.99 0.42
N GLU A 537 20.57 -9.22 0.69
CA GLU A 537 21.99 -9.56 0.78
C GLU A 537 22.71 -9.36 -0.57
N ILE A 538 22.10 -9.81 -1.67
CA ILE A 538 22.63 -9.61 -3.02
C ILE A 538 22.75 -8.11 -3.35
N PHE A 539 21.71 -7.33 -3.06
CA PHE A 539 21.72 -5.88 -3.32
C PHE A 539 22.83 -5.18 -2.51
N ARG A 540 22.99 -5.55 -1.23
CA ARG A 540 24.07 -5.04 -0.36
C ARG A 540 25.45 -5.36 -0.93
N ASP A 541 25.64 -6.59 -1.41
CA ASP A 541 26.93 -7.06 -1.91
C ASP A 541 27.26 -6.39 -3.26
N ARG A 542 26.27 -6.15 -4.13
CA ARG A 542 26.45 -5.33 -5.35
C ARG A 542 26.89 -3.90 -5.04
N LEU A 543 26.34 -3.28 -3.99
CA LEU A 543 26.76 -1.94 -3.58
C LEU A 543 28.23 -1.93 -3.10
N LYS A 544 28.67 -3.01 -2.46
CA LYS A 544 30.05 -3.20 -2.02
C LYS A 544 31.03 -3.28 -3.18
N GLU A 545 30.66 -3.94 -4.27
CA GLU A 545 31.51 -4.04 -5.47
C GLU A 545 31.87 -2.67 -6.07
N ASN A 546 30.99 -1.67 -5.94
CA ASN A 546 31.24 -0.30 -6.41
C ASN A 546 31.84 0.62 -5.33
N HIS A 547 32.27 0.07 -4.19
CA HIS A 547 32.86 0.81 -3.05
C HIS A 547 31.93 1.84 -2.39
N LEU A 548 30.63 1.59 -2.40
CA LEU A 548 29.60 2.53 -1.92
C LEU A 548 28.92 2.08 -0.62
N SER A 549 29.37 0.99 0.03
CA SER A 549 28.73 0.47 1.25
C SER A 549 28.59 1.50 2.37
N SER A 550 29.55 2.43 2.50
CA SER A 550 29.49 3.51 3.49
C SER A 550 28.36 4.52 3.27
N GLN A 551 27.79 4.58 2.05
CA GLN A 551 26.69 5.47 1.68
C GLN A 551 25.32 4.80 1.72
N ALA A 552 25.22 3.50 2.03
CA ALA A 552 23.93 2.79 2.03
C ALA A 552 22.86 3.52 2.86
N LYS A 553 23.20 3.91 4.09
CA LYS A 553 22.29 4.65 4.98
C LYS A 553 21.93 6.03 4.43
N THR A 554 22.89 6.76 3.87
CA THR A 554 22.63 8.09 3.30
C THR A 554 21.81 8.00 2.01
N PHE A 555 21.99 6.95 1.19
CA PHE A 555 21.14 6.70 0.04
C PHE A 555 19.70 6.38 0.46
N HIS A 556 19.54 5.52 1.46
CA HIS A 556 18.23 5.21 2.04
C HIS A 556 17.51 6.49 2.50
N GLN A 557 18.19 7.35 3.27
CA GLN A 557 17.62 8.60 3.75
C GLN A 557 17.32 9.58 2.62
N ALA A 558 18.26 9.80 1.69
CA ALA A 558 18.08 10.78 0.61
C ALA A 558 16.99 10.38 -0.39
N THR A 559 16.91 9.10 -0.74
CA THR A 559 15.84 8.58 -1.60
C THR A 559 14.51 8.55 -0.86
N GLY A 560 14.50 8.16 0.42
CA GLY A 560 13.31 8.16 1.26
C GLY A 560 12.67 9.53 1.40
N HIS A 561 13.44 10.56 1.80
CA HIS A 561 12.90 11.91 1.98
C HIS A 561 12.32 12.46 0.67
N PHE A 562 13.00 12.22 -0.46
CA PHE A 562 12.50 12.68 -1.74
C PHE A 562 11.26 11.89 -2.22
N SER A 563 11.20 10.59 -1.94
CA SER A 563 9.98 9.81 -2.16
C SER A 563 8.80 10.39 -1.36
N ILE A 564 8.99 10.89 -0.14
CA ILE A 564 7.91 11.55 0.62
C ILE A 564 7.35 12.78 -0.09
N GLU A 565 8.21 13.63 -0.68
CA GLU A 565 7.74 14.77 -1.46
C GLU A 565 6.93 14.32 -2.69
N CYS A 566 7.35 13.22 -3.35
CA CYS A 566 6.60 12.63 -4.47
C CYS A 566 5.26 12.00 -4.03
N TYR A 567 5.24 11.26 -2.91
CA TYR A 567 4.02 10.71 -2.29
C TYR A 567 3.02 11.82 -1.98
N LYS A 568 3.50 12.88 -1.31
CA LYS A 568 2.69 14.05 -0.97
C LYS A 568 2.11 14.70 -2.22
N ALA A 569 2.91 14.91 -3.27
CA ALA A 569 2.43 15.50 -4.51
C ALA A 569 1.34 14.64 -5.18
N ASP A 570 1.56 13.32 -5.28
CA ASP A 570 0.61 12.38 -5.90
C ASP A 570 -0.72 12.31 -5.11
N MET A 571 -0.66 12.21 -3.78
CA MET A 571 -1.86 12.24 -2.93
C MET A 571 -2.61 13.56 -3.00
N GLU A 572 -1.89 14.69 -3.03
CA GLU A 572 -2.56 15.98 -3.06
C GLU A 572 -3.24 16.27 -4.40
N TYR A 573 -2.82 15.66 -5.52
CA TYR A 573 -3.65 15.65 -6.75
C TYR A 573 -5.02 15.04 -6.45
N ALA A 574 -5.05 13.90 -5.75
CA ALA A 574 -6.28 13.24 -5.36
C ALA A 574 -7.13 14.11 -4.42
N PHE A 575 -6.54 14.69 -3.37
CA PHE A 575 -7.26 15.55 -2.42
C PHE A 575 -7.72 16.88 -2.99
N ARG A 576 -7.08 17.39 -4.05
CA ARG A 576 -7.53 18.58 -4.79
C ARG A 576 -8.71 18.29 -5.70
N THR A 577 -8.90 17.05 -6.12
CA THR A 577 -9.88 16.69 -7.15
C THR A 577 -11.30 16.64 -6.58
N PRO A 578 -12.20 17.56 -6.97
CA PRO A 578 -13.59 17.49 -6.56
C PRO A 578 -14.24 16.23 -7.11
N GLY A 579 -14.94 15.48 -6.25
CA GLY A 579 -15.67 14.29 -6.69
C GLY A 579 -14.80 13.05 -6.92
N PHE A 580 -13.53 13.05 -6.50
CA PHE A 580 -12.70 11.84 -6.52
C PHE A 580 -13.00 10.92 -5.32
N GLY A 581 -13.11 9.61 -5.54
CA GLY A 581 -13.56 8.65 -4.52
C GLY A 581 -12.46 8.23 -3.54
N GLY A 582 -11.20 8.30 -3.95
CA GLY A 582 -10.05 7.97 -3.11
C GLY A 582 -8.88 7.40 -3.90
N PHE A 583 -7.90 6.85 -3.20
CA PHE A 583 -6.74 6.17 -3.80
C PHE A 583 -6.35 4.92 -3.02
N GLN A 584 -5.52 4.09 -3.63
CA GLN A 584 -4.90 2.92 -3.05
C GLN A 584 -3.40 3.00 -3.31
N LEU A 585 -2.58 3.17 -2.27
CA LEU A 585 -1.13 3.24 -2.41
C LEU A 585 -0.54 1.89 -2.82
N LEU A 586 0.48 1.87 -3.66
CA LEU A 586 1.47 0.81 -3.75
C LEU A 586 2.83 1.41 -3.35
N ASP A 587 3.12 1.54 -2.06
CA ASP A 587 2.35 1.06 -0.91
C ASP A 587 2.76 1.83 0.36
N LEU A 588 2.03 1.74 1.47
CA LEU A 588 2.50 2.19 2.78
C LEU A 588 3.62 1.27 3.32
N GLN A 589 3.60 -0.02 2.98
CA GLN A 589 4.49 -1.08 3.46
C GLN A 589 5.33 -1.62 2.30
N ASP A 590 6.61 -1.94 2.50
CA ASP A 590 7.39 -2.59 1.44
C ASP A 590 6.74 -3.89 0.97
N TYR A 591 6.70 -4.06 -0.35
CA TYR A 591 6.18 -5.27 -0.98
C TYR A 591 7.36 -6.13 -1.46
N PRO A 592 7.65 -7.25 -0.78
CA PRO A 592 8.82 -8.07 -1.09
C PRO A 592 8.65 -8.91 -2.36
N GLY A 593 7.44 -9.03 -2.91
CA GLY A 593 7.17 -9.83 -4.10
C GLY A 593 7.64 -9.16 -5.41
N GLN A 594 7.59 -9.93 -6.50
CA GLN A 594 7.69 -9.45 -7.89
C GLN A 594 8.80 -8.45 -8.18
N GLY A 595 10.02 -8.75 -7.74
CA GLY A 595 11.19 -7.89 -7.94
C GLY A 595 11.65 -7.14 -6.70
N SER A 596 10.98 -7.28 -5.56
CA SER A 596 11.25 -6.53 -4.32
C SER A 596 10.95 -5.04 -4.49
N ALA A 597 9.66 -4.69 -4.44
CA ALA A 597 9.19 -3.32 -4.53
C ALA A 597 9.43 -2.55 -3.21
N LEU A 598 10.57 -1.87 -3.15
CA LEU A 598 10.97 -1.06 -1.99
C LEU A 598 10.34 0.33 -2.03
N VAL A 599 9.02 0.40 -2.16
CA VAL A 599 8.26 1.66 -2.28
C VAL A 599 7.69 2.13 -0.95
N GLY A 600 7.59 1.24 0.05
CA GLY A 600 6.90 1.50 1.30
C GLY A 600 7.56 2.57 2.15
N ILE A 601 6.76 3.39 2.82
CA ILE A 601 7.27 4.31 3.86
C ILE A 601 7.61 3.54 5.15
N LEU A 602 6.98 2.38 5.32
CA LEU A 602 7.26 1.38 6.33
C LEU A 602 7.95 0.17 5.69
N ASP A 603 8.75 -0.55 6.47
CA ASP A 603 9.33 -1.81 6.02
C ASP A 603 8.29 -2.95 5.96
N ALA A 604 8.71 -4.14 5.55
CA ALA A 604 7.84 -5.31 5.43
C ALA A 604 7.17 -5.76 6.75
N PHE A 605 7.54 -5.19 7.91
CA PHE A 605 6.99 -5.50 9.24
C PHE A 605 6.07 -4.40 9.79
N MET A 606 5.75 -3.40 8.97
CA MET A 606 5.05 -2.16 9.35
C MET A 606 5.83 -1.30 10.35
N ASP A 607 7.16 -1.45 10.41
CA ASP A 607 8.00 -0.58 11.25
C ASP A 607 8.48 0.64 10.45
N SER A 608 8.70 1.75 11.15
CA SER A 608 9.22 2.97 10.54
C SER A 608 10.63 2.75 9.98
N LYS A 609 10.84 3.20 8.74
CA LYS A 609 12.16 3.31 8.11
C LYS A 609 12.97 4.52 8.59
N GLY A 610 12.41 5.35 9.47
CA GLY A 610 13.06 6.57 9.95
C GLY A 610 13.14 7.70 8.91
N ILE A 611 12.27 7.64 7.89
CA ILE A 611 12.20 8.60 6.77
C ILE A 611 11.27 9.77 7.09
N VAL A 612 10.11 9.50 7.69
CA VAL A 612 9.09 10.52 8.02
C VAL A 612 8.39 10.17 9.32
N ALA A 613 8.08 11.19 10.11
CA ALA A 613 7.22 11.05 11.28
C ALA A 613 5.76 10.80 10.84
N PRO A 614 5.00 9.90 11.50
CA PRO A 614 3.61 9.63 11.13
C PRO A 614 2.74 10.90 11.09
N GLU A 615 2.94 11.84 12.01
CA GLU A 615 2.16 13.08 12.08
C GLU A 615 2.37 13.99 10.87
N THR A 616 3.59 14.00 10.32
CA THR A 616 3.91 14.76 9.10
C THR A 616 3.19 14.16 7.90
N PHE A 617 3.21 12.83 7.78
CA PHE A 617 2.51 12.12 6.70
C PHE A 617 0.98 12.25 6.82
N TYR A 618 0.46 12.11 8.04
CA TYR A 618 -0.96 12.34 8.34
C TYR A 618 -1.41 13.73 7.88
N GLY A 619 -0.54 14.74 7.96
CA GLY A 619 -0.84 16.11 7.55
C GLY A 619 -1.33 16.27 6.10
N PHE A 620 -0.82 15.43 5.18
CA PHE A 620 -1.24 15.41 3.77
C PHE A 620 -2.08 14.17 3.40
N CYS A 621 -2.40 13.31 4.36
CA CYS A 621 -3.24 12.12 4.20
C CYS A 621 -4.38 12.06 5.25
N ALA A 622 -4.89 13.21 5.68
CA ALA A 622 -5.94 13.32 6.68
C ALA A 622 -7.35 13.34 6.06
N PRO A 623 -8.42 13.14 6.84
CA PRO A 623 -9.80 13.42 6.40
C PRO A 623 -10.06 14.92 6.16
N LEU A 624 -9.20 15.82 6.66
CA LEU A 624 -9.19 17.24 6.29
C LEU A 624 -7.77 17.63 5.92
N VAL A 625 -7.56 18.08 4.67
CA VAL A 625 -6.22 18.44 4.18
C VAL A 625 -6.20 19.90 3.74
N PRO A 626 -5.38 20.77 4.36
CA PRO A 626 -5.11 22.09 3.84
C PRO A 626 -4.11 22.02 2.68
N LEU A 627 -4.45 22.69 1.58
CA LEU A 627 -3.77 22.58 0.28
C LEU A 627 -3.30 23.95 -0.19
N ALA A 628 -2.02 24.09 -0.50
CA ALA A 628 -1.51 25.25 -1.24
C ALA A 628 -1.61 24.98 -2.74
N LEU A 629 -2.08 25.97 -3.50
CA LEU A 629 -2.20 25.97 -4.95
C LEU A 629 -1.23 27.01 -5.53
N MET A 630 -0.08 26.52 -5.96
CA MET A 630 1.07 27.29 -6.45
C MET A 630 1.34 26.91 -7.90
N LYS A 631 1.69 27.91 -8.71
CA LYS A 631 2.03 27.72 -10.14
C LYS A 631 3.44 27.14 -10.36
N ASP A 632 4.29 27.25 -9.35
CA ASP A 632 5.68 26.83 -9.38
C ASP A 632 6.15 26.54 -7.94
N HIS A 633 7.37 26.04 -7.79
CA HIS A 633 8.10 25.94 -6.53
C HIS A 633 9.32 26.88 -6.48
N CYS A 634 9.71 27.46 -7.62
CA CYS A 634 10.87 28.35 -7.72
C CYS A 634 10.45 29.74 -8.19
N TRP A 635 10.92 30.78 -7.50
CA TRP A 635 10.59 32.17 -7.80
C TRP A 635 11.83 33.06 -7.82
N LEU A 636 11.79 34.09 -8.64
CA LEU A 636 12.62 35.28 -8.46
C LEU A 636 12.02 36.19 -7.40
N ASN A 637 12.85 36.88 -6.63
CA ASN A 637 12.41 37.83 -5.62
C ASN A 637 11.65 39.05 -6.19
N THR A 638 11.73 39.27 -7.51
CA THR A 638 11.00 40.30 -8.25
C THR A 638 9.62 39.84 -8.71
N GLN A 639 9.34 38.54 -8.71
CA GLN A 639 8.02 38.01 -9.05
C GLN A 639 7.03 38.20 -7.89
N PRO A 640 5.76 38.51 -8.17
CA PRO A 640 4.72 38.48 -7.14
C PRO A 640 4.46 37.03 -6.71
N LEU A 641 4.43 36.79 -5.40
CA LEU A 641 4.03 35.50 -4.86
C LEU A 641 2.51 35.51 -4.63
N HIS A 642 1.80 34.70 -5.42
CA HIS A 642 0.37 34.42 -5.26
C HIS A 642 0.17 32.94 -4.97
N ILE A 643 -0.47 32.62 -3.84
CA ILE A 643 -0.79 31.25 -3.44
C ILE A 643 -2.27 31.19 -3.08
N ASP A 644 -3.04 30.41 -3.83
CA ASP A 644 -4.40 30.07 -3.42
C ASP A 644 -4.35 28.98 -2.35
N VAL A 645 -5.22 29.07 -1.35
CA VAL A 645 -5.34 28.06 -0.30
C VAL A 645 -6.70 27.41 -0.40
N ALA A 646 -6.73 26.08 -0.48
CA ALA A 646 -7.92 25.26 -0.47
C ALA A 646 -7.94 24.32 0.73
N LEU A 647 -9.11 23.81 1.08
CA LEU A 647 -9.27 22.67 1.99
C LEU A 647 -10.03 21.55 1.28
N SER A 648 -9.58 20.33 1.46
CA SER A 648 -10.34 19.10 1.18
C SER A 648 -11.00 18.65 2.47
N ASN A 649 -12.34 18.62 2.55
CA ASN A 649 -13.10 18.33 3.77
C ASN A 649 -13.93 17.05 3.67
N TYR A 650 -13.49 16.02 4.39
CA TYR A 650 -14.16 14.73 4.55
C TYR A 650 -14.29 14.33 6.04
N VAL A 651 -14.26 15.28 6.97
CA VAL A 651 -14.69 15.03 8.35
C VAL A 651 -16.22 14.98 8.44
N GLU A 652 -16.77 14.59 9.59
CA GLU A 652 -18.22 14.63 9.84
C GLU A 652 -18.67 16.07 10.15
N GLY A 653 -18.99 16.82 9.09
CA GLY A 653 -19.61 18.13 9.17
C GLY A 653 -18.91 19.21 8.33
N ASP A 654 -19.56 20.37 8.26
CA ASP A 654 -18.99 21.55 7.61
C ASP A 654 -17.82 22.10 8.42
N TRP A 655 -16.72 22.41 7.73
CA TRP A 655 -15.54 22.98 8.37
C TRP A 655 -15.62 24.50 8.39
N ASN A 656 -15.59 25.10 9.58
CA ASN A 656 -15.74 26.54 9.80
C ASN A 656 -14.57 27.17 10.57
N GLU A 657 -13.51 26.40 10.84
CA GLU A 657 -12.33 26.93 11.50
C GLU A 657 -11.41 27.64 10.50
N PRO A 658 -10.75 28.74 10.90
CA PRO A 658 -9.84 29.45 10.02
C PRO A 658 -8.60 28.61 9.67
N VAL A 659 -8.00 28.91 8.52
CA VAL A 659 -6.69 28.42 8.12
C VAL A 659 -5.64 29.45 8.50
N ARG A 660 -4.76 29.10 9.44
CA ARG A 660 -3.57 29.88 9.78
C ARG A 660 -2.44 29.47 8.86
N TRP A 661 -1.71 30.44 8.33
CA TRP A 661 -0.55 30.18 7.51
C TRP A 661 0.67 30.92 8.05
N SER A 662 1.84 30.34 7.85
CA SER A 662 3.13 31.00 8.06
C SER A 662 4.10 30.62 6.96
N LEU A 663 4.78 31.59 6.39
CA LEU A 663 5.85 31.41 5.42
C LEU A 663 7.15 31.92 6.04
N VAL A 664 8.12 31.03 6.22
CA VAL A 664 9.31 31.30 7.04
C VAL A 664 10.56 30.86 6.28
N SER A 665 11.58 31.70 6.27
CA SER A 665 12.94 31.33 5.82
C SER A 665 13.60 30.34 6.77
N ASP A 666 14.50 29.47 6.28
CA ASP A 666 15.17 28.46 7.12
C ASP A 666 15.91 29.06 8.34
N ASN A 667 16.46 30.27 8.21
CA ASN A 667 17.14 30.98 9.30
C ASN A 667 16.17 31.75 10.24
N GLY A 668 14.88 31.77 9.94
CA GLY A 668 13.84 32.45 10.71
C GLY A 668 13.82 33.98 10.60
N VAL A 669 14.73 34.60 9.85
CA VAL A 669 14.87 36.07 9.78
C VAL A 669 13.73 36.69 8.98
N TRP A 670 13.39 36.11 7.85
CA TRP A 670 12.22 36.50 7.08
C TRP A 670 11.04 35.61 7.44
N LYS A 671 9.94 36.23 7.88
CA LYS A 671 8.70 35.56 8.25
C LYS A 671 7.49 36.40 7.85
N ARG A 672 6.46 35.74 7.32
CA ARG A 672 5.11 36.27 7.17
C ARG A 672 4.12 35.26 7.72
N ASP A 673 2.99 35.74 8.22
CA ASP A 673 1.91 34.90 8.69
C ASP A 673 0.58 35.62 8.52
N GLY A 674 -0.49 34.85 8.58
CA GLY A 674 -1.84 35.36 8.42
C GLY A 674 -2.89 34.31 8.70
N VAL A 675 -4.13 34.72 8.54
CA VAL A 675 -5.32 33.90 8.82
C VAL A 675 -6.31 34.08 7.67
N LEU A 676 -6.81 32.98 7.14
CA LEU A 676 -7.84 32.93 6.11
C LEU A 676 -9.09 32.31 6.74
N MET A 677 -10.24 32.98 6.60
CA MET A 677 -11.51 32.42 7.03
C MET A 677 -12.00 31.42 5.99
N ALA A 678 -12.37 30.22 6.43
CA ALA A 678 -12.83 29.16 5.54
C ALA A 678 -14.17 28.59 6.03
N THR A 679 -15.11 28.42 5.11
CA THR A 679 -16.32 27.62 5.32
C THR A 679 -16.40 26.63 4.18
N ILE A 680 -16.11 25.36 4.47
CA ILE A 680 -16.01 24.31 3.46
C ILE A 680 -17.01 23.21 3.81
N PRO A 681 -18.04 22.99 2.98
CA PRO A 681 -19.05 21.98 3.26
C PRO A 681 -18.45 20.58 3.39
N GLN A 682 -19.15 19.72 4.12
CA GLN A 682 -18.85 18.30 4.21
C GLN A 682 -18.78 17.65 2.82
N GLY A 683 -17.72 16.89 2.54
CA GLY A 683 -17.55 16.17 1.28
C GLY A 683 -17.15 17.05 0.08
N LYS A 684 -16.48 18.17 0.32
CA LYS A 684 -16.10 19.14 -0.72
C LYS A 684 -14.63 19.54 -0.63
N VAL A 685 -14.08 19.87 -1.79
CA VAL A 685 -12.86 20.66 -1.93
C VAL A 685 -13.26 22.10 -2.22
N GLY A 686 -12.74 23.07 -1.47
CA GLY A 686 -13.09 24.48 -1.68
C GLY A 686 -12.01 25.45 -1.26
N LYS A 687 -12.08 26.68 -1.80
CA LYS A 687 -11.10 27.75 -1.57
C LYS A 687 -11.33 28.40 -0.21
N ALA A 688 -10.27 28.47 0.60
CA ALA A 688 -10.21 29.18 1.87
C ALA A 688 -9.77 30.65 1.71
N GLY A 689 -8.95 30.95 0.70
CA GLY A 689 -8.48 32.32 0.44
C GLY A 689 -7.23 32.35 -0.43
N SER A 690 -6.54 33.48 -0.42
CA SER A 690 -5.31 33.70 -1.18
C SER A 690 -4.26 34.40 -0.31
N ILE A 691 -2.99 34.10 -0.58
CA ILE A 691 -1.82 34.72 0.04
C ILE A 691 -1.10 35.49 -1.06
N ASP A 692 -1.05 36.81 -0.93
CA ASP A 692 -0.37 37.71 -1.86
C ASP A 692 0.77 38.43 -1.14
N LEU A 693 2.01 38.18 -1.56
CA LEU A 693 3.20 38.72 -0.92
C LEU A 693 4.21 39.24 -1.95
N SER A 694 4.92 40.32 -1.57
CA SER A 694 6.14 40.72 -2.27
C SER A 694 7.34 39.97 -1.70
N LEU A 695 8.14 39.38 -2.59
CA LEU A 695 9.40 38.71 -2.25
C LEU A 695 10.61 39.65 -2.30
N SER A 696 10.42 40.92 -2.66
CA SER A 696 11.50 41.88 -2.95
C SER A 696 12.48 42.13 -1.79
N GLY A 697 12.08 41.84 -0.55
CA GLY A 697 12.94 41.91 0.64
C GLY A 697 13.96 40.79 0.77
N LEU A 698 13.82 39.70 0.01
CA LEU A 698 14.72 38.55 0.00
C LEU A 698 15.85 38.84 -0.99
N LYS A 699 17.02 39.23 -0.48
CA LYS A 699 18.18 39.62 -1.31
C LYS A 699 19.20 38.50 -1.53
N GLU A 700 19.01 37.38 -0.85
CA GLU A 700 19.86 36.20 -0.96
C GLU A 700 19.00 34.99 -1.31
N ALA A 701 19.58 34.03 -2.03
CA ALA A 701 18.95 32.78 -2.37
C ALA A 701 18.62 32.00 -1.09
N GLN A 702 17.35 31.65 -0.91
CA GLN A 702 16.91 30.92 0.29
C GLN A 702 15.66 30.08 0.04
N ARG A 703 15.51 29.02 0.83
CA ARG A 703 14.27 28.27 0.94
C ARG A 703 13.34 28.94 1.96
N LEU A 704 12.06 28.96 1.62
CA LEU A 704 10.95 29.29 2.52
C LEU A 704 10.08 28.05 2.73
N THR A 705 9.60 27.85 3.95
CA THR A 705 8.62 26.82 4.29
C THR A 705 7.28 27.47 4.55
N LEU A 706 6.29 27.19 3.70
CA LEU A 706 4.89 27.48 3.97
C LEU A 706 4.34 26.40 4.89
N THR A 707 3.78 26.77 6.03
CA THR A 707 2.98 25.89 6.88
C THR A 707 1.54 26.37 6.86
N LEU A 708 0.60 25.47 6.58
CA LEU A 708 -0.84 25.67 6.70
C LEU A 708 -1.35 24.89 7.92
N THR A 709 -2.25 25.47 8.72
CA THR A 709 -2.82 24.82 9.90
C THR A 709 -4.26 25.21 10.10
N THR A 710 -5.13 24.25 10.35
CA THR A 710 -6.53 24.46 10.73
C THR A 710 -6.97 23.35 11.68
N GLY A 711 -7.56 23.70 12.82
CA GLY A 711 -7.76 22.76 13.93
C GLY A 711 -6.47 22.02 14.30
N LYS A 712 -6.52 20.68 14.24
CA LYS A 712 -5.37 19.78 14.45
C LYS A 712 -4.60 19.44 13.17
N TYR A 713 -5.10 19.85 12.01
CA TYR A 713 -4.57 19.47 10.70
C TYR A 713 -3.51 20.46 10.25
N ARG A 714 -2.40 19.93 9.72
CA ARG A 714 -1.24 20.73 9.32
C ARG A 714 -0.64 20.17 8.04
N ASN A 715 -0.28 21.04 7.12
CA ASN A 715 0.45 20.68 5.90
C ASN A 715 1.59 21.69 5.64
N TYR A 716 2.56 21.34 4.81
CA TYR A 716 3.70 22.20 4.50
C TYR A 716 4.11 22.17 3.01
N TYR A 717 4.83 23.19 2.58
CA TYR A 717 5.39 23.29 1.23
C TYR A 717 6.73 24.01 1.26
N HIS A 718 7.68 23.55 0.45
CA HIS A 718 8.95 24.25 0.21
C HIS A 718 8.85 25.13 -1.02
N LEU A 719 9.39 26.34 -0.88
CA LEU A 719 9.49 27.36 -1.91
C LEU A 719 10.94 27.84 -2.00
N TRP A 720 11.52 27.92 -3.19
CA TRP A 720 12.87 28.45 -3.39
C TRP A 720 12.79 29.83 -4.02
N VAL A 721 13.38 30.81 -3.33
CA VAL A 721 13.39 32.20 -3.79
C VAL A 721 14.81 32.62 -4.09
N TYR A 722 15.03 33.12 -5.30
CA TYR A 722 16.32 33.53 -5.82
C TYR A 722 16.35 35.03 -6.09
N PRO A 723 17.46 35.73 -5.79
CA PRO A 723 17.61 37.12 -6.18
C PRO A 723 17.65 37.25 -7.71
N ASP A 724 16.89 38.20 -8.24
CA ASP A 724 17.02 38.63 -9.63
C ASP A 724 18.31 39.44 -9.79
N GLU A 725 19.41 38.73 -10.03
CA GLU A 725 20.75 39.29 -10.18
C GLU A 725 21.26 39.19 -11.62
N THR A 726 22.23 40.05 -11.97
CA THR A 726 22.91 39.95 -13.27
C THR A 726 23.65 38.62 -13.36
N ALA A 727 23.48 37.92 -14.49
CA ALA A 727 24.11 36.63 -14.70
C ALA A 727 25.62 36.68 -14.45
N GLU A 728 26.12 35.72 -13.66
CA GLU A 728 27.52 35.65 -13.31
C GLU A 728 28.39 35.40 -14.56
N SER A 729 29.39 36.26 -14.80
CA SER A 729 30.28 36.12 -15.95
C SER A 729 31.33 35.03 -15.71
N GLU A 730 31.70 34.30 -16.77
CA GLU A 730 32.74 33.25 -16.73
C GLU A 730 34.10 33.81 -16.30
N GLY A 731 34.45 35.02 -16.76
CA GLY A 731 35.67 35.71 -16.33
C GLY A 731 36.93 34.91 -16.68
N SER A 732 37.69 34.50 -15.66
CA SER A 732 38.91 33.68 -15.81
C SER A 732 38.65 32.19 -15.95
N VAL A 733 37.41 31.73 -15.82
CA VAL A 733 37.03 30.32 -15.99
C VAL A 733 36.96 30.01 -17.48
N HIS A 734 37.68 28.99 -17.93
CA HIS A 734 37.58 28.50 -19.29
C HIS A 734 36.49 27.45 -19.40
N VAL A 735 35.46 27.70 -20.21
CA VAL A 735 34.39 26.74 -20.48
C VAL A 735 34.72 25.91 -21.71
N ALA A 736 34.61 24.59 -21.60
CA ALA A 736 34.86 23.64 -22.68
C ALA A 736 33.77 22.56 -22.73
N SER A 737 33.62 21.90 -23.88
CA SER A 737 32.66 20.79 -24.07
C SER A 737 33.30 19.46 -24.48
N PHE A 738 34.59 19.45 -24.78
CA PHE A 738 35.29 18.28 -25.27
C PHE A 738 36.67 18.14 -24.62
N LEU A 739 37.10 16.91 -24.39
CA LEU A 739 38.49 16.60 -24.05
C LEU A 739 39.32 16.63 -25.33
N ASN A 740 40.18 17.63 -25.46
CA ASN A 740 41.08 17.79 -26.59
C ASN A 740 42.46 18.30 -26.15
N ASP A 741 43.41 18.32 -27.08
CA ASP A 741 44.78 18.77 -26.79
C ASP A 741 44.87 20.23 -26.33
N ASP A 742 43.92 21.10 -26.71
CA ASP A 742 43.88 22.49 -26.22
C ASP A 742 43.51 22.52 -24.74
N LEU A 743 42.45 21.80 -24.35
CA LEU A 743 42.03 21.67 -22.96
C LEU A 743 43.15 21.06 -22.10
N ARG A 744 43.84 20.03 -22.61
CA ARG A 744 45.00 19.43 -21.95
C ARG A 744 46.08 20.47 -21.64
N LYS A 745 46.51 21.23 -22.66
CA LYS A 745 47.56 22.26 -22.51
C LYS A 745 47.15 23.36 -21.52
N ARG A 746 45.86 23.75 -21.51
CA ARG A 746 45.33 24.72 -20.54
C ARG A 746 45.42 24.20 -19.11
N LEU A 747 45.01 22.96 -18.87
CA LEU A 747 45.14 22.34 -17.54
C LEU A 747 46.61 22.19 -17.12
N GLU A 748 47.50 21.75 -18.02
CA GLU A 748 48.94 21.65 -17.75
C GLU A 748 49.58 23.01 -17.41
N SER A 749 49.04 24.12 -17.94
CA SER A 749 49.48 25.49 -17.65
C SER A 749 48.85 26.14 -16.42
N GLY A 750 47.94 25.44 -15.71
CA GLY A 750 47.34 25.92 -14.47
C GLY A 750 45.97 26.59 -14.60
N ALA A 751 45.29 26.44 -15.74
CA ALA A 751 43.95 27.01 -15.93
C ALA A 751 42.90 26.39 -15.00
N SER A 752 41.87 27.18 -14.69
CA SER A 752 40.62 26.70 -14.09
C SER A 752 39.60 26.47 -15.20
N VAL A 753 39.12 25.24 -15.34
CA VAL A 753 38.26 24.80 -16.44
C VAL A 753 36.92 24.32 -15.91
N LEU A 754 35.85 24.81 -16.52
CA LEU A 754 34.51 24.22 -16.42
C LEU A 754 34.27 23.38 -17.68
N LEU A 755 34.19 22.06 -17.52
CA LEU A 755 33.83 21.16 -18.60
C LEU A 755 32.33 20.85 -18.51
N ILE A 756 31.59 21.19 -19.56
CA ILE A 756 30.18 20.83 -19.77
C ILE A 756 30.15 19.94 -21.02
N PRO A 757 30.28 18.62 -20.86
CA PRO A 757 30.38 17.71 -21.99
C PRO A 757 29.16 17.80 -22.88
N ASP A 758 29.38 17.68 -24.19
CA ASP A 758 28.29 17.43 -25.13
C ASP A 758 27.62 16.09 -24.80
N HIS A 759 26.31 16.10 -24.56
CA HIS A 759 25.58 14.93 -24.05
C HIS A 759 25.60 13.74 -25.02
N ASP A 760 25.58 14.00 -26.33
CA ASP A 760 25.64 12.96 -27.36
C ASP A 760 27.00 12.25 -27.35
N SER A 761 28.08 12.98 -27.05
CA SER A 761 29.43 12.42 -26.98
C SER A 761 29.68 11.48 -25.78
N ILE A 762 28.83 11.52 -24.74
CA ILE A 762 29.03 10.78 -23.48
C ILE A 762 27.91 9.80 -23.15
N VAL A 763 27.07 9.44 -24.12
CA VAL A 763 25.93 8.53 -23.91
C VAL A 763 26.37 7.19 -23.32
N ALA A 764 27.46 6.60 -23.83
CA ALA A 764 27.97 5.32 -23.34
C ALA A 764 28.59 5.39 -21.94
N GLN A 765 29.01 6.59 -21.51
CA GLN A 765 29.68 6.82 -20.23
C GLN A 765 28.74 7.31 -19.12
N SER A 766 27.47 7.54 -19.44
CA SER A 766 26.51 8.22 -18.56
C SER A 766 25.16 7.53 -18.52
N VAL A 767 24.37 7.90 -17.50
CA VAL A 767 22.95 7.56 -17.39
C VAL A 767 22.11 8.77 -17.81
N GLY A 768 20.90 8.55 -18.33
CA GLY A 768 19.98 9.64 -18.65
C GLY A 768 19.50 10.42 -17.41
N GLY A 769 19.03 11.64 -17.62
CA GLY A 769 18.45 12.47 -16.56
C GLY A 769 17.01 12.07 -16.22
N MET A 770 16.70 12.04 -14.92
CA MET A 770 15.36 11.75 -14.39
C MET A 770 15.16 12.52 -13.08
N PHE A 771 13.95 13.02 -12.84
CA PHE A 771 13.67 13.77 -11.62
C PHE A 771 13.11 12.87 -10.52
N THR A 772 12.03 12.15 -10.76
CA THR A 772 11.38 11.31 -9.74
C THR A 772 12.22 10.08 -9.42
N PRO A 773 12.04 9.44 -8.26
CA PRO A 773 12.58 8.11 -8.05
C PRO A 773 12.03 7.14 -9.11
N ASP A 774 12.81 6.13 -9.46
CA ASP A 774 12.39 5.14 -10.44
C ASP A 774 11.10 4.43 -10.02
N TYR A 775 10.30 4.10 -11.03
CA TYR A 775 9.05 3.38 -10.83
C TYR A 775 9.35 2.00 -10.25
N TRP A 776 8.61 1.62 -9.20
CA TRP A 776 8.86 0.58 -8.17
C TRP A 776 9.79 -0.63 -8.45
N ASN A 777 10.02 -1.06 -9.69
CA ASN A 777 11.02 -2.06 -10.06
C ASN A 777 11.77 -1.79 -11.37
N TYR A 778 13.00 -1.28 -11.27
CA TYR A 778 13.85 -1.05 -12.44
C TYR A 778 14.02 -2.28 -13.35
N SER A 779 14.37 -3.44 -12.79
CA SER A 779 14.72 -4.64 -13.57
C SER A 779 13.55 -5.14 -14.41
N MET A 780 12.34 -5.14 -13.85
CA MET A 780 11.11 -5.57 -14.50
C MET A 780 10.73 -4.61 -15.62
N PHE A 781 10.62 -3.32 -15.34
CA PHE A 781 10.16 -2.35 -16.33
C PHE A 781 11.20 -2.03 -17.40
N LYS A 782 12.49 -2.23 -17.11
CA LYS A 782 13.54 -2.27 -18.14
C LYS A 782 13.20 -3.36 -19.17
N THR A 783 13.04 -4.61 -18.73
CA THR A 783 12.76 -5.72 -19.64
C THR A 783 11.43 -5.57 -20.36
N ILE A 784 10.37 -5.11 -19.69
CA ILE A 784 9.08 -4.83 -20.35
C ILE A 784 9.22 -3.76 -21.43
N SER A 785 9.94 -2.66 -21.14
CA SER A 785 10.13 -1.58 -22.10
C SER A 785 10.94 -2.04 -23.32
N GLU A 786 12.02 -2.81 -23.09
CA GLU A 786 12.82 -3.40 -24.17
C GLU A 786 11.99 -4.34 -25.05
N ASN A 787 11.19 -5.22 -24.44
CA ASN A 787 10.31 -6.13 -25.16
C ASN A 787 9.23 -5.39 -25.96
N ALA A 788 8.76 -4.26 -25.45
CA ALA A 788 7.77 -3.41 -26.13
C ALA A 788 8.39 -2.43 -27.14
N GLY A 789 9.72 -2.40 -27.30
CA GLY A 789 10.41 -1.43 -28.15
C GLY A 789 10.26 0.03 -27.69
N LYS A 790 10.04 0.25 -26.39
CA LYS A 790 9.86 1.58 -25.78
C LYS A 790 11.10 2.04 -25.03
N GLU A 791 11.17 3.34 -24.78
CA GLU A 791 12.25 3.95 -24.00
C GLU A 791 12.37 3.33 -22.60
N VAL A 792 13.60 2.99 -22.22
CA VAL A 792 13.91 2.47 -20.89
C VAL A 792 14.14 3.64 -19.93
N SER A 793 13.52 3.58 -18.75
CA SER A 793 13.76 4.55 -17.67
C SER A 793 15.26 4.66 -17.37
N PRO A 794 15.79 5.87 -17.09
CA PRO A 794 17.14 6.01 -16.57
C PRO A 794 17.37 5.27 -15.26
N GLY A 795 16.35 5.06 -14.43
CA GLY A 795 16.42 4.22 -13.23
C GLY A 795 17.16 4.84 -12.05
N THR A 796 17.13 6.17 -11.90
CA THR A 796 17.78 6.88 -10.78
C THR A 796 16.76 7.24 -9.70
N LEU A 797 17.21 7.40 -8.44
CA LEU A 797 16.30 7.49 -7.30
C LEU A 797 16.23 8.88 -6.65
N SER A 798 17.36 9.57 -6.52
CA SER A 798 17.46 10.90 -5.92
C SER A 798 18.85 11.46 -6.22
N ILE A 799 19.12 12.71 -5.87
CA ILE A 799 20.50 13.18 -5.70
C ILE A 799 20.96 12.96 -4.25
N LEU A 800 22.26 12.99 -4.03
CA LEU A 800 22.89 13.10 -2.72
C LEU A 800 23.89 14.26 -2.78
N THR A 801 23.73 15.23 -1.87
CA THR A 801 24.61 16.40 -1.77
C THR A 801 25.11 16.59 -0.35
N ASP A 802 26.18 17.39 -0.21
CA ASP A 802 26.54 18.03 1.05
C ASP A 802 26.11 19.50 1.00
N PRO A 803 25.01 19.90 1.65
CA PRO A 803 24.55 21.29 1.68
C PRO A 803 25.57 22.29 2.24
N GLY A 804 26.55 21.81 3.02
CA GLY A 804 27.64 22.63 3.55
C GLY A 804 28.75 22.91 2.54
N HIS A 805 28.76 22.24 1.39
CA HIS A 805 29.82 22.38 0.40
C HIS A 805 29.80 23.79 -0.23
N PRO A 806 30.96 24.48 -0.39
CA PRO A 806 31.02 25.84 -0.94
C PRO A 806 30.36 26.04 -2.31
N LEU A 807 30.30 24.98 -3.12
CA LEU A 807 29.59 24.96 -4.41
C LEU A 807 28.09 25.26 -4.29
N LEU A 808 27.46 24.88 -3.18
CA LEU A 808 26.03 25.03 -2.93
C LEU A 808 25.70 26.26 -2.08
N LYS A 809 26.70 27.06 -1.71
CA LYS A 809 26.52 28.25 -0.85
C LYS A 809 25.45 29.22 -1.35
N TYR A 810 25.32 29.39 -2.66
CA TYR A 810 24.32 30.30 -3.28
C TYR A 810 23.14 29.53 -3.89
N PHE A 811 23.02 28.23 -3.62
CA PHE A 811 21.95 27.38 -4.10
C PHE A 811 21.37 26.57 -2.92
N PRO A 812 20.41 27.15 -2.16
CA PRO A 812 19.83 26.51 -0.98
C PRO A 812 19.27 25.12 -1.32
N THR A 813 19.74 24.11 -0.59
CA THR A 813 19.41 22.73 -0.85
C THR A 813 19.57 21.87 0.40
N GLU A 814 19.12 20.62 0.31
CA GLU A 814 19.28 19.59 1.33
C GLU A 814 20.12 18.44 0.77
N CYS A 815 20.37 17.42 1.59
CA CYS A 815 21.15 16.26 1.18
C CYS A 815 20.41 15.34 0.18
N HIS A 816 19.26 15.75 -0.35
CA HIS A 816 18.43 14.99 -1.30
C HIS A 816 17.78 15.90 -2.34
N SER A 817 17.13 15.27 -3.34
CA SER A 817 16.31 15.96 -4.32
C SER A 817 15.10 16.65 -3.66
N ASP A 818 14.71 17.78 -4.24
CA ASP A 818 13.47 18.50 -3.96
C ASP A 818 13.13 19.32 -5.24
N TRP A 819 12.01 20.04 -5.28
CA TRP A 819 11.43 20.58 -6.53
C TRP A 819 12.34 21.53 -7.32
N GLN A 820 13.29 22.22 -6.68
CA GLN A 820 14.27 23.08 -7.35
C GLN A 820 15.28 22.32 -8.21
N TRP A 821 15.39 21.00 -8.03
CA TRP A 821 16.25 20.18 -8.86
C TRP A 821 15.58 19.70 -10.15
N TRP A 822 14.27 19.93 -10.33
CA TRP A 822 13.50 19.36 -11.44
C TRP A 822 14.07 19.70 -12.81
N SER A 823 14.29 20.98 -13.11
CA SER A 823 14.83 21.39 -14.41
C SER A 823 16.28 20.93 -14.58
N ILE A 824 17.04 20.89 -13.48
CA ILE A 824 18.46 20.52 -13.47
C ILE A 824 18.64 19.03 -13.78
N THR A 825 17.98 18.13 -13.06
CA THR A 825 18.17 16.68 -13.22
C THR A 825 17.57 16.17 -14.52
N ARG A 826 16.44 16.74 -14.97
CA ARG A 826 15.82 16.42 -16.26
C ARG A 826 16.69 16.77 -17.47
N ASN A 827 17.53 17.79 -17.36
CA ASN A 827 18.44 18.22 -18.41
C ASN A 827 19.90 17.83 -18.10
N SER A 828 20.09 16.62 -17.56
CA SER A 828 21.41 16.13 -17.16
C SER A 828 21.71 14.73 -17.68
N ARG A 829 23.00 14.35 -17.64
CA ARG A 829 23.48 12.98 -17.91
C ARG A 829 24.55 12.57 -16.90
N PRO A 830 24.18 12.09 -15.70
CA PRO A 830 25.14 11.73 -14.66
C PRO A 830 26.22 10.75 -15.16
N MET A 831 27.49 11.09 -14.94
CA MET A 831 28.65 10.32 -15.40
C MET A 831 28.90 9.10 -14.51
N ILE A 832 29.23 7.95 -15.08
CA ILE A 832 29.61 6.76 -14.32
C ILE A 832 31.08 6.86 -13.90
N LEU A 833 31.32 6.98 -12.59
CA LEU A 833 32.64 7.21 -11.99
C LEU A 833 33.21 5.97 -11.31
N ASN A 834 32.79 4.77 -11.71
CA ASN A 834 33.23 3.51 -11.11
C ASN A 834 34.75 3.29 -11.24
N ALA A 835 35.39 3.86 -12.26
CA ALA A 835 36.84 3.76 -12.49
C ALA A 835 37.68 4.70 -11.60
N THR A 836 37.05 5.59 -10.82
CA THR A 836 37.76 6.41 -9.82
C THR A 836 38.16 5.57 -8.61
N ARG A 837 39.07 6.08 -7.75
CA ARG A 837 39.39 5.39 -6.48
C ARG A 837 38.13 5.11 -5.66
N GLY A 838 38.16 4.04 -4.88
CA GLY A 838 37.00 3.57 -4.10
C GLY A 838 36.41 4.66 -3.20
N GLU A 839 37.25 5.49 -2.58
CA GLU A 839 36.89 6.54 -1.63
C GLU A 839 36.42 7.83 -2.29
N TYR A 840 36.66 8.03 -3.59
CA TYR A 840 36.25 9.26 -4.29
C TYR A 840 34.72 9.37 -4.31
N ARG A 841 34.22 10.58 -4.05
CA ARG A 841 32.81 10.94 -4.11
C ARG A 841 32.66 12.22 -4.94
N PRO A 842 31.72 12.27 -5.90
CA PRO A 842 31.41 13.51 -6.60
C PRO A 842 30.78 14.53 -5.64
N LEU A 843 30.87 15.82 -5.98
CA LEU A 843 30.32 16.91 -5.17
C LEU A 843 28.79 16.86 -5.12
N ILE A 844 28.18 16.47 -6.25
CA ILE A 844 26.76 16.17 -6.37
C ILE A 844 26.66 14.78 -7.00
N GLN A 845 26.14 13.83 -6.24
CA GLN A 845 25.98 12.44 -6.68
C GLN A 845 24.52 12.18 -7.05
N VAL A 846 24.28 11.36 -8.08
CA VAL A 846 22.95 10.76 -8.31
C VAL A 846 22.95 9.35 -7.71
N VAL A 847 21.90 9.03 -6.97
CA VAL A 847 21.69 7.69 -6.41
C VAL A 847 21.13 6.80 -7.52
N ASP A 848 21.91 5.79 -7.88
CA ASP A 848 21.52 4.80 -8.90
C ASP A 848 20.60 3.72 -8.31
N ASN A 849 19.92 2.95 -9.17
CA ASN A 849 19.15 1.79 -8.73
C ASN A 849 20.04 0.66 -8.17
N ILE A 850 19.39 -0.20 -7.40
CA ILE A 850 19.99 -1.34 -6.70
C ILE A 850 20.56 -2.44 -7.62
N GLU A 851 20.17 -2.47 -8.89
CA GLU A 851 20.66 -3.46 -9.85
C GLU A 851 22.06 -3.10 -10.34
N ARG A 852 22.31 -1.82 -10.65
CA ARG A 852 23.58 -1.31 -11.19
C ARG A 852 24.53 -0.79 -10.13
N ASN A 853 24.02 0.00 -9.18
CA ASN A 853 24.78 0.70 -8.15
C ASN A 853 25.96 1.54 -8.68
N HIS A 854 25.85 2.17 -9.85
CA HIS A 854 26.93 3.02 -10.35
C HIS A 854 27.18 4.22 -9.42
N LYS A 855 28.44 4.61 -9.29
CA LYS A 855 28.85 5.89 -8.70
C LYS A 855 28.57 6.99 -9.72
N LEU A 856 27.36 7.56 -9.71
CA LEU A 856 26.94 8.56 -10.70
C LEU A 856 27.27 9.99 -10.27
N GLY A 857 28.18 10.67 -10.97
CA GLY A 857 28.54 12.06 -10.71
C GLY A 857 27.75 13.04 -11.58
N LEU A 858 27.00 13.95 -10.95
CA LEU A 858 26.35 15.08 -11.62
C LEU A 858 27.29 16.29 -11.71
N VAL A 859 28.00 16.59 -10.62
CA VAL A 859 29.05 17.59 -10.55
C VAL A 859 30.22 17.05 -9.75
N PHE A 860 31.43 17.16 -10.30
CA PHE A 860 32.63 16.56 -9.70
C PHE A 860 33.90 17.28 -10.17
N GLU A 861 34.99 17.16 -9.41
CA GLU A 861 36.19 17.97 -9.64
C GLU A 861 37.50 17.19 -9.48
N PHE A 862 38.52 17.60 -10.24
CA PHE A 862 39.85 17.02 -10.22
C PHE A 862 40.94 18.09 -10.38
N ALA A 863 42.09 17.87 -9.76
CA ALA A 863 43.33 18.54 -10.11
C ALA A 863 44.00 17.73 -11.24
N VAL A 864 44.33 18.41 -12.35
CA VAL A 864 44.88 17.77 -13.55
C VAL A 864 46.10 18.56 -13.99
N GLY A 865 47.29 17.96 -13.84
CA GLY A 865 48.55 18.67 -14.02
C GLY A 865 48.70 19.79 -12.99
N LYS A 866 48.77 21.05 -13.44
CA LYS A 866 48.80 22.23 -12.56
C LYS A 866 47.44 22.90 -12.43
N GLY A 867 46.46 22.48 -13.22
CA GLY A 867 45.17 23.11 -13.38
C GLY A 867 44.09 22.47 -12.50
N LYS A 868 42.92 23.10 -12.52
CA LYS A 868 41.74 22.70 -11.77
C LYS A 868 40.59 22.47 -12.74
N LEU A 869 39.93 21.32 -12.64
CA LEU A 869 38.82 20.92 -13.49
C LEU A 869 37.57 20.75 -12.64
N LEU A 870 36.49 21.43 -13.01
CA LEU A 870 35.14 21.13 -12.55
C LEU A 870 34.35 20.59 -13.75
N VAL A 871 33.72 19.43 -13.59
CA VAL A 871 32.86 18.84 -14.61
C VAL A 871 31.41 18.99 -14.17
N CYS A 872 30.58 19.51 -15.07
CA CYS A 872 29.15 19.70 -14.87
C CYS A 872 28.38 18.90 -15.93
N MET A 873 27.68 17.85 -15.51
CA MET A 873 26.93 16.95 -16.40
C MET A 873 25.51 17.47 -16.73
N ILE A 874 25.27 18.76 -16.50
CA ILE A 874 23.99 19.42 -16.71
C ILE A 874 24.10 20.33 -17.92
N ASP A 875 23.12 20.30 -18.82
CA ASP A 875 22.98 21.28 -19.88
C ASP A 875 22.51 22.62 -19.29
N LEU A 876 23.47 23.50 -19.01
CA LEU A 876 23.19 24.82 -18.43
C LEU A 876 22.41 25.74 -19.38
N GLN A 877 22.43 25.49 -20.69
CA GLN A 877 21.66 26.28 -21.66
C GLN A 877 20.18 25.89 -21.61
N ALA A 878 19.89 24.60 -21.50
CA ALA A 878 18.52 24.10 -21.38
C ALA A 878 17.77 24.63 -20.15
N ILE A 879 18.50 25.02 -19.09
CA ILE A 879 17.91 25.52 -17.82
C ILE A 879 18.05 27.03 -17.59
N ALA A 880 18.69 27.78 -18.50
CA ALA A 880 18.90 29.23 -18.34
C ALA A 880 17.60 30.06 -18.29
N GLY A 881 16.47 29.48 -18.69
CA GLY A 881 15.16 30.13 -18.64
C GLY A 881 14.48 30.09 -17.28
N THR A 882 15.05 29.41 -16.28
CA THR A 882 14.36 29.16 -15.01
C THR A 882 15.09 29.80 -13.81
N PRO A 883 14.37 30.19 -12.74
CA PRO A 883 15.00 30.79 -11.56
C PRO A 883 16.10 29.91 -10.95
N GLU A 884 15.79 28.62 -10.76
CA GLU A 884 16.72 27.64 -10.20
C GLU A 884 17.93 27.36 -11.11
N GLY A 885 17.75 27.30 -12.43
CA GLY A 885 18.84 27.04 -13.36
C GLY A 885 19.86 28.19 -13.42
N ASN A 886 19.36 29.42 -13.43
CA ASN A 886 20.20 30.62 -13.36
C ASN A 886 20.95 30.74 -12.04
N GLN A 887 20.29 30.44 -10.92
CA GLN A 887 20.96 30.46 -9.62
C GLN A 887 22.02 29.36 -9.53
N PHE A 888 21.73 28.15 -10.01
CA PHE A 888 22.68 27.04 -9.99
C PHE A 888 23.94 27.37 -10.79
N ARG A 889 23.80 27.89 -12.02
CA ARG A 889 24.92 28.37 -12.83
C ARG A 889 25.73 29.45 -12.10
N THR A 890 25.06 30.36 -11.41
CA THR A 890 25.72 31.41 -10.63
C THR A 890 26.52 30.83 -9.46
N SER A 891 25.94 29.89 -8.71
CA SER A 891 26.63 29.22 -7.60
C SER A 891 27.88 28.46 -8.08
N LEU A 892 27.77 27.76 -9.21
CA LEU A 892 28.87 27.05 -9.86
C LEU A 892 30.04 27.99 -10.22
N LEU A 893 29.76 29.09 -10.93
CA LEU A 893 30.79 30.04 -11.35
C LEU A 893 31.41 30.81 -10.17
N ARG A 894 30.61 31.16 -9.16
CA ARG A 894 31.13 31.81 -7.94
C ARG A 894 32.06 30.88 -7.16
N TYR A 895 31.73 29.61 -7.06
CA TYR A 895 32.60 28.60 -6.45
C TYR A 895 33.95 28.54 -7.18
N MET A 896 33.93 28.36 -8.50
CA MET A 896 35.15 28.25 -9.31
C MET A 896 36.06 29.49 -9.27
N LYS A 897 35.48 30.68 -9.05
CA LYS A 897 36.23 31.93 -8.92
C LYS A 897 36.70 32.23 -7.49
N SER A 898 36.32 31.40 -6.53
CA SER A 898 36.70 31.55 -5.13
C SER A 898 37.94 30.72 -4.78
N ASP A 899 38.62 31.09 -3.69
CA ASP A 899 39.73 30.30 -3.14
C ASP A 899 39.28 28.90 -2.65
N ALA A 900 37.97 28.71 -2.44
CA ALA A 900 37.41 27.42 -2.04
C ALA A 900 37.43 26.39 -3.17
N PHE A 901 37.53 26.79 -4.44
CA PHE A 901 37.73 25.85 -5.54
C PHE A 901 39.17 25.33 -5.52
N HIS A 902 39.36 24.23 -4.80
CA HIS A 902 40.64 23.61 -4.56
C HIS A 902 40.51 22.08 -4.65
N PRO A 903 40.36 21.53 -5.88
CA PRO A 903 40.19 20.10 -6.06
C PRO A 903 41.43 19.38 -5.51
N THR A 904 41.19 18.44 -4.60
CA THR A 904 42.24 17.68 -3.93
C THR A 904 42.54 16.36 -4.63
N GLU A 905 41.59 15.84 -5.42
CA GLU A 905 41.77 14.60 -6.14
C GLU A 905 42.61 14.80 -7.41
N GLN A 906 43.78 14.18 -7.43
CA GLN A 906 44.71 14.27 -8.55
C GLN A 906 44.37 13.19 -9.59
N LEU A 907 44.29 13.60 -10.86
CA LEU A 907 44.05 12.70 -11.97
C LEU A 907 45.00 13.03 -13.12
N ALA A 908 45.72 12.04 -13.65
CA ALA A 908 46.51 12.22 -14.85
C ALA A 908 45.60 12.42 -16.06
N TRP A 909 46.06 13.14 -17.09
CA TRP A 909 45.27 13.37 -18.32
C TRP A 909 44.74 12.07 -18.93
N LYS A 910 45.55 11.00 -18.94
CA LYS A 910 45.15 9.69 -19.47
C LYS A 910 44.01 9.04 -18.66
N GLU A 911 43.99 9.24 -17.35
CA GLU A 911 42.95 8.71 -16.47
C GLU A 911 41.66 9.53 -16.63
N LEU A 912 41.78 10.86 -16.77
CA LEU A 912 40.66 11.73 -17.12
C LEU A 912 40.06 11.33 -18.47
N ASP A 913 40.89 11.18 -19.50
CA ASP A 913 40.47 10.76 -20.84
C ASP A 913 39.74 9.40 -20.83
N ALA A 914 40.23 8.46 -20.03
CA ALA A 914 39.58 7.16 -19.87
C ALA A 914 38.17 7.26 -19.27
N LEU A 915 37.87 8.22 -18.38
CA LEU A 915 36.52 8.41 -17.86
C LEU A 915 35.51 8.79 -18.95
N PHE A 916 35.96 9.41 -20.05
CA PHE A 916 35.10 9.89 -21.14
C PHE A 916 35.08 8.96 -22.35
N HIS A 917 36.09 8.12 -22.52
CA HIS A 917 36.26 7.34 -23.76
C HIS A 917 36.41 5.82 -23.55
N ALA A 918 36.63 5.34 -22.32
CA ALA A 918 36.73 3.91 -22.09
C ALA A 918 35.36 3.22 -22.07
N ASP A 919 35.36 1.93 -22.38
CA ASP A 919 34.18 1.08 -22.25
C ASP A 919 33.81 0.90 -20.77
N ILE A 920 32.52 0.98 -20.49
CA ILE A 920 31.98 0.74 -19.15
C ILE A 920 31.60 -0.73 -19.01
N ASN A 921 32.05 -1.35 -17.92
CA ASN A 921 31.60 -2.68 -17.57
C ASN A 921 30.11 -2.65 -17.17
N GLN A 922 29.26 -3.20 -18.03
CA GLN A 922 27.83 -3.28 -17.80
C GLN A 922 27.47 -4.61 -17.14
N ARG A 923 26.67 -4.54 -16.07
CA ARG A 923 26.07 -5.72 -15.47
C ARG A 923 24.90 -6.18 -16.34
N GLN A 924 24.86 -7.47 -16.67
CA GLN A 924 23.69 -8.05 -17.30
C GLN A 924 22.56 -8.13 -16.26
N ILE A 925 21.50 -7.35 -16.49
CA ILE A 925 20.31 -7.32 -15.62
C ILE A 925 19.28 -8.27 -16.21
N ILE A 926 18.88 -9.26 -15.41
CA ILE A 926 17.85 -10.23 -15.77
C ILE A 926 16.53 -9.70 -15.22
N GLY A 927 15.53 -9.55 -16.09
CA GLY A 927 14.22 -9.07 -15.70
C GLY A 927 13.46 -10.05 -14.81
N VAL A 928 12.38 -9.56 -14.20
CA VAL A 928 11.43 -10.35 -13.42
C VAL A 928 10.18 -10.59 -14.24
N LYS A 929 9.60 -11.79 -14.14
CA LYS A 929 8.32 -12.08 -14.77
C LYS A 929 7.24 -11.20 -14.12
N ASN A 930 6.60 -10.33 -14.92
CA ASN A 930 5.35 -9.70 -14.49
C ASN A 930 4.21 -10.71 -14.67
N GLU A 931 3.28 -10.74 -13.72
CA GLU A 931 2.05 -11.55 -13.80
C GLU A 931 0.93 -10.81 -14.55
N SER A 932 1.04 -9.49 -14.78
CA SER A 932 0.21 -8.78 -15.76
C SER A 932 0.59 -9.19 -17.19
N ASP A 933 -0.38 -9.69 -17.96
CA ASP A 933 -0.18 -10.00 -19.37
C ASP A 933 -0.16 -8.69 -20.18
N TYR A 934 1.03 -8.26 -20.63
CA TYR A 934 1.17 -7.17 -21.60
C TYR A 934 1.07 -7.65 -23.05
N THR A 935 0.25 -8.66 -23.35
CA THR A 935 -0.20 -8.89 -24.73
C THR A 935 -1.06 -7.70 -25.16
N VAL A 936 -0.37 -6.60 -25.48
CA VAL A 936 -0.89 -5.49 -26.25
C VAL A 936 -1.45 -6.11 -27.52
N GLY A 937 -2.75 -5.91 -27.74
CA GLY A 937 -3.42 -6.30 -28.97
C GLY A 937 -2.56 -5.87 -30.16
N GLY A 938 -2.01 -6.86 -30.86
CA GLY A 938 -1.56 -6.66 -32.22
C GLY A 938 -2.80 -6.51 -33.09
N ASP A 939 -2.84 -5.38 -33.78
CA ASP A 939 -3.68 -4.99 -34.94
C ASP A 939 -4.92 -5.84 -35.28
#